data_AF-A0A0A1UF75-F1
#
_entry.id   AF-A0A0A1UF75-F1
#
_cell.length_a   1.000
_cell.length_b   1.000
_cell.length_c   1.000
_cell.angle_alpha   90.00
_cell.angle_beta   90.00
_cell.angle_gamma   90.00
#
_symmetry.space_group_name_H-M   'P 1'
#
loop_
_entity.id
_entity.type
_entity.pdbx_description
1 polymer ?
#
loop_
_entity_poly.entity_id
_entity_poly.type
_entity_poly.pdbx_seq_one_letter_code
_entity_poly.pdbx_strand_id
1 'polypeptide(L)'
;MSTLLHETIIPPSGVEKSIIHQFTGKYPQLITTISNCLTCYDITPSGLSIRFKERCEANIVDVGYAVVKGVSFLILLFKQARLSVMRYNTETNRFVVHSLHCFEYPELRIREKCTPTAYDDPRMFIDKKGRCISLLCYDRLLWVIPLGSNRSSYRVDLEKFGVSRIVDVISLSGYETPTLAFLHMTVPTWDARTVNTGEATNEIAIINVNPGVVGEEEQECANVVNRISRLPYNTLKMVECYPLPGILLLASVSVLYISTTSSESFILPFGTYFNPPEVWKGVVPFLKLLPMKIRIIQLVKSIHQLSQNLYLTFTDKGDSYYIHLNCVEGIVQEIVLSNAPYKFIPNTVSLYDDYIFLGSVFHDSYLFNYTICEYGKGDIKPFGIHCGDAVRIKNLQERSGQMEEDYPFDFQTPMEKPNELVLKLPELDKIKSVSCIHDYCLEGDEHNGFEFVVCVGFQPFGRIIKIRRNVHTETKISANAPNFVFKGIESGVEITHNGISVNSEVKLSLQENIVRGRVNNGCAVCELENKTTVFYDIQQNKVLKTFIDVEKGAWYPESTDMAEEDDSHYLLLKNKRITLGTQYLSGIGESYARFVDQSTQEQIESDKPEKTEKKNEDNEVLDVECISVVEGKVDIFCVTQNNNFYYYRSLPQKGVFERLKIEIPHKKESKKVPPKIVELMRTSSKASEKRFLVCRAFPFILEFCYGFPCVIPYVENSIYDAVAIDTSKLFLQTDEGGVTVTLPKFETFNYGIPIQEIIVGGTPHNIISSPIGLVYTISTTTTLESPDCPPQLPHSSTQQNALEKPPELTATPLRAELFLEHYKLVYFDQNQSFTFDKGMFVNSLRVLELTINSVKRVLVGCGVNTQTTEDDPVKGNVFLFSLESTSEGTIRHISTVCDGKKAVHAINSIGGYLAVAEGNELQILKGKTESLWVKKCFSDISILINTITFLPMTLSKNKVDEMCYLILLNDMYRSVILLLFQPQKKSVIPLGKDGRDIHAIDAAFVLDKDYFHVLEIDYERNLSVMNYLRTETERISIFEVAATFNVGVDILRLTRLRLGNGYVFVYLSAQGSVGYLTVVNERSYQTLRQINAKMNREPWHFAGTNPEEFRMEKGYGVGYGRRKQVILDGDILKEFHFLTQEQQKRVCLRNTSISDVVNILDNALQRSSLLQLEP
;
A
#
# COMPACT_ATOMS: atom_id res chain seq x y z
N MET A 1 11.60 30.95 -7.46
CA MET A 1 10.53 29.98 -7.13
C MET A 1 11.00 28.66 -7.68
N SER A 2 11.31 27.70 -6.82
CA SER A 2 11.63 26.35 -7.28
C SER A 2 10.41 25.70 -7.93
N THR A 3 10.48 25.44 -9.22
CA THR A 3 9.49 24.67 -9.98
C THR A 3 9.68 23.19 -9.67
N LEU A 4 8.69 22.56 -9.06
CA LEU A 4 8.75 21.16 -8.61
C LEU A 4 7.90 20.26 -9.52
N LEU A 5 8.33 19.01 -9.65
CA LEU A 5 7.56 17.94 -10.27
C LEU A 5 7.48 16.76 -9.32
N HIS A 6 6.27 16.22 -9.15
CA HIS A 6 5.95 15.07 -8.31
C HIS A 6 5.78 13.82 -9.16
N GLU A 7 6.34 12.67 -8.77
CA GLU A 7 6.07 11.38 -9.41
C GLU A 7 6.00 10.27 -8.35
N THR A 8 5.02 9.36 -8.51
CA THR A 8 4.96 8.11 -7.74
C THR A 8 5.70 7.00 -8.48
N ILE A 9 6.75 6.44 -7.85
CA ILE A 9 7.54 5.31 -8.39
C ILE A 9 6.87 3.98 -8.06
N ILE A 10 6.57 3.76 -6.78
CA ILE A 10 5.96 2.54 -6.28
C ILE A 10 4.53 2.91 -5.87
N PRO A 11 3.49 2.35 -6.49
CA PRO A 11 2.11 2.60 -6.08
C PRO A 11 1.83 1.98 -4.70
N PRO A 12 0.77 2.44 -4.00
CA PRO A 12 0.39 1.86 -2.71
C PRO A 12 0.06 0.36 -2.84
N SER A 13 0.24 -0.36 -1.73
CA SER A 13 0.15 -1.81 -1.69
C SER A 13 -0.57 -2.33 -0.47
N GLY A 14 -1.20 -3.50 -0.56
CA GLY A 14 -2.11 -4.01 0.47
C GLY A 14 -3.57 -3.90 0.03
N VAL A 15 -4.49 -4.29 0.90
CA VAL A 15 -5.91 -4.32 0.58
C VAL A 15 -6.74 -3.66 1.67
N GLU A 16 -7.31 -2.49 1.35
CA GLU A 16 -8.23 -1.77 2.24
C GLU A 16 -9.65 -2.31 2.10
N LYS A 17 -10.11 -2.50 0.87
CA LYS A 17 -11.44 -3.01 0.54
C LYS A 17 -11.36 -4.03 -0.59
N SER A 18 -12.31 -4.97 -0.58
CA SER A 18 -12.39 -6.00 -1.59
C SER A 18 -13.83 -6.47 -1.82
N ILE A 19 -14.10 -6.94 -3.03
CA ILE A 19 -15.32 -7.69 -3.35
C ILE A 19 -14.96 -8.88 -4.24
N ILE A 20 -15.75 -9.94 -4.15
CA ILE A 20 -15.73 -11.04 -5.11
C ILE A 20 -17.11 -11.11 -5.76
N HIS A 21 -17.15 -11.05 -7.08
CA HIS A 21 -18.37 -11.24 -7.87
C HIS A 21 -18.04 -11.64 -9.30
N GLN A 22 -18.93 -12.38 -9.94
CA GLN A 22 -18.80 -12.70 -11.36
C GLN A 22 -19.48 -11.62 -12.22
N PHE A 23 -18.69 -10.68 -12.73
CA PHE A 23 -19.15 -9.65 -13.68
C PHE A 23 -19.18 -10.17 -15.12
N THR A 24 -18.27 -11.09 -15.47
CA THR A 24 -17.96 -11.46 -16.87
C THR A 24 -17.17 -12.76 -16.92
N GLY A 25 -17.29 -13.51 -18.03
CA GLY A 25 -16.46 -14.68 -18.30
C GLY A 25 -16.77 -15.89 -17.41
N LYS A 26 -15.86 -16.87 -17.42
CA LYS A 26 -16.02 -18.17 -16.74
C LYS A 26 -15.69 -18.12 -15.25
N TYR A 27 -14.72 -17.30 -14.85
CA TYR A 27 -14.19 -17.24 -13.49
C TYR A 27 -14.74 -16.02 -12.74
N PRO A 28 -14.97 -16.12 -11.42
CA PRO A 28 -15.33 -14.96 -10.61
C PRO A 28 -14.17 -13.97 -10.50
N GLN A 29 -14.49 -12.67 -10.39
CA GLN A 29 -13.49 -11.62 -10.24
C GLN A 29 -13.35 -11.20 -8.78
N LEU A 30 -12.11 -11.17 -8.29
CA LEU A 30 -11.72 -10.49 -7.05
C LEU A 30 -11.27 -9.07 -7.40
N ILE A 31 -11.97 -8.05 -6.91
CA ILE A 31 -11.56 -6.64 -7.05
C ILE A 31 -11.02 -6.18 -5.71
N THR A 32 -9.79 -5.69 -5.70
CA THR A 32 -9.16 -5.10 -4.51
C THR A 32 -8.87 -3.63 -4.76
N THR A 33 -8.97 -2.83 -3.69
CA THR A 33 -8.65 -1.41 -3.74
C THR A 33 -7.74 -1.02 -2.57
N ILE A 34 -6.86 -0.07 -2.86
CA ILE A 34 -6.08 0.63 -1.84
C ILE A 34 -5.85 2.07 -2.26
N SER A 35 -6.19 3.03 -1.40
CA SER A 35 -6.09 4.46 -1.67
C SER A 35 -6.72 4.81 -3.03
N ASN A 36 -5.92 5.14 -4.05
CA ASN A 36 -6.38 5.50 -5.39
C ASN A 36 -6.13 4.42 -6.46
N CYS A 37 -5.76 3.20 -6.06
CA CYS A 37 -5.49 2.09 -6.97
C CYS A 37 -6.58 1.01 -6.90
N LEU A 38 -6.98 0.50 -8.06
CA LEU A 38 -7.91 -0.62 -8.21
C LEU A 38 -7.25 -1.73 -9.02
N THR A 39 -7.26 -2.95 -8.50
CA THR A 39 -6.78 -4.14 -9.21
C THR A 39 -7.88 -5.18 -9.33
N CYS A 40 -8.10 -5.68 -10.54
CA CYS A 40 -9.06 -6.75 -10.82
C CYS A 40 -8.30 -8.06 -11.10
N TYR A 41 -8.61 -9.10 -10.34
CA TYR A 41 -8.09 -10.45 -10.49
C TYR A 41 -9.20 -11.39 -10.96
N ASP A 42 -8.88 -12.34 -11.83
CA ASP A 42 -9.69 -13.53 -12.08
C ASP A 42 -9.21 -14.64 -11.13
N ILE A 43 -10.14 -15.29 -10.42
CA ILE A 43 -9.85 -16.43 -9.54
C ILE A 43 -9.86 -17.71 -10.38
N THR A 44 -8.69 -18.22 -10.75
CA THR A 44 -8.58 -19.47 -11.51
C THR A 44 -8.29 -20.66 -10.58
N PRO A 45 -8.49 -21.91 -11.03
CA PRO A 45 -8.13 -23.08 -10.24
C PRO A 45 -6.63 -23.15 -9.88
N SER A 46 -5.77 -22.46 -10.63
CA SER A 46 -4.33 -22.42 -10.41
C SER A 46 -3.86 -21.28 -9.50
N GLY A 47 -4.75 -20.35 -9.11
CA GLY A 47 -4.43 -19.17 -8.31
C GLY A 47 -5.07 -17.88 -8.85
N LEU A 48 -4.56 -16.73 -8.42
CA LEU A 48 -5.02 -15.43 -8.89
C LEU A 48 -4.33 -15.04 -10.21
N SER A 49 -5.09 -14.45 -11.13
CA SER A 49 -4.54 -13.83 -12.33
C SER A 49 -5.03 -12.39 -12.49
N ILE A 50 -4.13 -11.42 -12.63
CA ILE A 50 -4.50 -10.01 -12.81
C ILE A 50 -5.06 -9.81 -14.22
N ARG A 51 -6.28 -9.29 -14.28
CA ARG A 51 -6.95 -8.88 -15.51
C ARG A 51 -6.51 -7.49 -15.96
N PHE A 52 -6.62 -6.50 -15.06
CA PHE A 52 -6.14 -5.14 -15.29
C PHE A 52 -5.88 -4.42 -13.96
N LYS A 53 -5.09 -3.35 -14.04
CA LYS A 53 -4.83 -2.39 -12.96
C LYS A 53 -5.22 -1.00 -13.46
N GLU A 54 -5.98 -0.26 -12.67
CA GLU A 54 -6.33 1.13 -12.98
C GLU A 54 -6.07 2.03 -11.78
N ARG A 55 -5.68 3.26 -12.05
CA ARG A 55 -5.50 4.32 -11.06
C ARG A 55 -6.64 5.31 -11.21
N CYS A 56 -7.23 5.70 -10.08
CA CYS A 56 -8.24 6.74 -10.01
C CYS A 56 -7.57 8.05 -9.61
N GLU A 57 -8.10 9.17 -10.09
CA GLU A 57 -7.70 10.48 -9.61
C GLU A 57 -8.61 10.92 -8.45
N ALA A 58 -8.82 9.99 -7.52
CA ALA A 58 -9.55 10.16 -6.27
C ALA A 58 -9.28 8.95 -5.36
N ASN A 59 -9.29 9.15 -4.04
CA ASN A 59 -9.15 8.05 -3.09
C ASN A 59 -10.48 7.30 -2.97
N ILE A 60 -10.43 5.99 -3.18
CA ILE A 60 -11.54 5.06 -3.05
C ILE A 60 -11.73 4.76 -1.57
N VAL A 61 -12.93 5.00 -1.05
CA VAL A 61 -13.32 4.73 0.33
C VAL A 61 -13.98 3.36 0.45
N ASP A 62 -14.83 3.02 -0.52
CA ASP A 62 -15.58 1.77 -0.52
C ASP A 62 -15.83 1.24 -1.92
N VAL A 63 -15.97 -0.07 -2.02
CA VAL A 63 -16.29 -0.77 -3.28
C VAL A 63 -17.42 -1.76 -3.03
N GLY A 64 -18.36 -1.80 -3.96
CA GLY A 64 -19.51 -2.69 -3.88
C GLY A 64 -19.99 -3.10 -5.27
N TYR A 65 -20.97 -3.99 -5.31
CA TYR A 65 -21.62 -4.37 -6.55
C TYR A 65 -23.14 -4.46 -6.36
N ALA A 66 -23.87 -4.25 -7.44
CA ALA A 66 -25.31 -4.43 -7.48
C ALA A 66 -25.71 -5.17 -8.75
N VAL A 67 -26.67 -6.09 -8.63
CA VAL A 67 -27.26 -6.77 -9.79
C VAL A 67 -28.63 -6.17 -10.05
N VAL A 68 -28.78 -5.52 -11.20
CA VAL A 68 -30.01 -4.83 -11.60
C VAL A 68 -30.53 -5.47 -12.87
N LYS A 69 -31.71 -6.08 -12.82
CA LYS A 69 -32.34 -6.78 -13.97
C LYS A 69 -31.37 -7.76 -14.67
N GLY A 70 -30.57 -8.48 -13.87
CA GLY A 70 -29.58 -9.46 -14.36
C GLY A 70 -28.25 -8.88 -14.84
N VAL A 71 -28.05 -7.55 -14.80
CA VAL A 71 -26.78 -6.91 -15.15
C VAL A 71 -26.02 -6.55 -13.87
N SER A 72 -24.78 -7.00 -13.77
CA SER A 72 -23.87 -6.67 -12.66
C SER A 72 -23.21 -5.30 -12.89
N PHE A 73 -23.30 -4.43 -11.90
CA PHE A 73 -22.64 -3.12 -11.85
C PHE A 73 -21.60 -3.08 -10.75
N LEU A 74 -20.44 -2.51 -11.04
CA LEU A 74 -19.43 -2.17 -10.05
C LEU A 74 -19.71 -0.76 -9.54
N ILE A 75 -19.63 -0.55 -8.24
CA ILE A 75 -19.88 0.74 -7.61
C ILE A 75 -18.64 1.15 -6.82
N LEU A 76 -18.12 2.34 -7.11
CA LEU A 76 -16.97 2.94 -6.43
C LEU A 76 -17.42 4.19 -5.68
N LEU A 77 -17.10 4.25 -4.39
CA LEU A 77 -17.28 5.43 -3.56
C LEU A 77 -15.93 6.12 -3.33
N PHE A 78 -15.89 7.44 -3.50
CA PHE A 78 -14.70 8.27 -3.29
C PHE A 78 -14.86 9.20 -2.09
N LYS A 79 -13.71 9.61 -1.52
CA LYS A 79 -13.63 10.44 -0.29
C LYS A 79 -14.43 11.75 -0.36
N GLN A 80 -14.55 12.36 -1.52
CA GLN A 80 -15.32 13.60 -1.73
C GLN A 80 -16.83 13.37 -1.87
N ALA A 81 -17.40 12.32 -1.25
CA ALA A 81 -18.82 11.95 -1.39
C ALA A 81 -19.27 11.84 -2.86
N ARG A 82 -18.42 11.23 -3.69
CA ARG A 82 -18.72 10.95 -5.10
C ARG A 82 -18.87 9.46 -5.32
N LEU A 83 -19.87 9.08 -6.11
CA LEU A 83 -20.18 7.70 -6.39
C LEU A 83 -20.19 7.48 -7.91
N SER A 84 -19.40 6.50 -8.37
CA SER A 84 -19.34 6.09 -9.77
C SER A 84 -19.94 4.69 -9.91
N VAL A 85 -21.02 4.59 -10.69
CA VAL A 85 -21.62 3.31 -11.08
C VAL A 85 -21.03 2.93 -12.42
N MET A 86 -20.41 1.76 -12.50
CA MET A 86 -19.67 1.30 -13.66
C MET A 86 -20.25 -0.01 -14.18
N ARG A 87 -20.31 -0.14 -15.51
CA ARG A 87 -20.70 -1.36 -16.21
C ARG A 87 -19.48 -1.97 -16.88
N TYR A 88 -19.41 -3.30 -16.88
CA TYR A 88 -18.38 -3.99 -17.62
C TYR A 88 -18.65 -3.94 -19.13
N ASN A 89 -17.68 -3.47 -19.92
CA ASN A 89 -17.72 -3.53 -21.37
C ASN A 89 -16.87 -4.73 -21.85
N THR A 90 -17.52 -5.69 -22.52
CA THR A 90 -16.88 -6.91 -23.03
C THR A 90 -15.99 -6.66 -24.24
N GLU A 91 -16.24 -5.60 -25.01
CA GLU A 91 -15.42 -5.26 -26.19
C GLU A 91 -14.07 -4.69 -25.78
N THR A 92 -14.05 -3.81 -24.78
CA THR A 92 -12.82 -3.19 -24.28
C THR A 92 -12.21 -3.93 -23.10
N ASN A 93 -12.88 -4.98 -22.59
CA ASN A 93 -12.48 -5.77 -21.42
C ASN A 93 -12.21 -4.92 -20.15
N ARG A 94 -12.91 -3.78 -20.02
CA ARG A 94 -12.76 -2.81 -18.92
C ARG A 94 -14.11 -2.31 -18.41
N PHE A 95 -14.10 -1.74 -17.21
CA PHE A 95 -15.26 -1.02 -16.67
C PHE A 95 -15.38 0.38 -17.28
N VAL A 96 -16.60 0.74 -17.65
CA VAL A 96 -16.95 2.04 -18.21
C VAL A 96 -17.99 2.69 -17.30
N VAL A 97 -17.91 4.00 -17.13
CA VAL A 97 -18.84 4.76 -16.29
C VAL A 97 -20.25 4.68 -16.90
N HIS A 98 -21.21 4.23 -16.09
CA HIS A 98 -22.63 4.24 -16.42
C HIS A 98 -23.31 5.50 -15.88
N SER A 99 -23.05 5.86 -14.61
CA SER A 99 -23.50 7.11 -14.00
C SER A 99 -22.49 7.60 -12.96
N LEU A 100 -22.42 8.92 -12.80
CA LEU A 100 -21.59 9.59 -11.80
C LEU A 100 -22.51 10.48 -10.95
N HIS A 101 -22.40 10.35 -9.64
CA HIS A 101 -23.19 11.13 -8.68
C HIS A 101 -22.25 11.88 -7.73
N CYS A 102 -22.48 13.18 -7.58
CA CYS A 102 -21.67 14.06 -6.73
C CYS A 102 -22.56 14.64 -5.63
N PHE A 103 -22.24 14.32 -4.36
CA PHE A 103 -23.00 14.76 -3.19
C PHE A 103 -22.21 15.70 -2.28
N GLU A 104 -21.14 16.30 -2.81
CA GLU A 104 -20.31 17.27 -2.11
C GLU A 104 -21.01 18.64 -2.10
N TYR A 105 -21.24 19.20 -0.90
CA TYR A 105 -21.82 20.54 -0.75
C TYR A 105 -20.88 21.46 0.06
N PRO A 106 -20.01 22.23 -0.63
CA PRO A 106 -19.10 23.17 0.02
C PRO A 106 -19.83 24.21 0.88
N GLU A 107 -21.01 24.69 0.46
CA GLU A 107 -21.77 25.70 1.19
C GLU A 107 -22.37 25.18 2.50
N LEU A 108 -22.80 23.91 2.55
CA LEU A 108 -23.28 23.28 3.79
C LEU A 108 -22.12 23.06 4.76
N ARG A 109 -20.98 22.58 4.24
CA ARG A 109 -19.73 22.41 5.02
C ARG A 109 -19.27 23.72 5.69
N ILE A 110 -19.38 24.84 4.98
CA ILE A 110 -18.99 26.16 5.50
C ILE A 110 -20.07 26.74 6.43
N ARG A 111 -21.36 26.64 6.09
CA ARG A 111 -22.47 27.18 6.90
C ARG A 111 -22.59 26.51 8.27
N GLU A 112 -22.30 25.22 8.34
CA GLU A 112 -22.41 24.45 9.58
C GLU A 112 -21.13 24.52 10.44
N LYS A 113 -20.15 25.36 10.08
CA LYS A 113 -18.82 25.43 10.73
C LYS A 113 -18.11 24.07 10.78
N CYS A 114 -18.38 23.21 9.80
CA CYS A 114 -17.82 21.88 9.70
C CYS A 114 -16.37 22.00 9.22
N THR A 115 -15.42 21.85 10.14
CA THR A 115 -14.01 21.74 9.75
C THR A 115 -13.79 20.40 9.03
N PRO A 116 -12.80 20.30 8.12
CA PRO A 116 -12.56 19.07 7.38
C PRO A 116 -12.26 17.82 8.22
N THR A 117 -11.79 17.98 9.46
CA THR A 117 -11.52 16.86 10.38
C THR A 117 -12.70 16.50 11.28
N ALA A 118 -13.88 17.10 11.10
CA ALA A 118 -15.02 16.90 11.98
C ALA A 118 -15.96 15.75 11.56
N TYR A 119 -15.81 15.17 10.36
CA TYR A 119 -16.73 14.15 9.85
C TYR A 119 -15.99 12.99 9.20
N ASP A 120 -16.54 11.79 9.40
CA ASP A 120 -16.05 10.54 8.84
C ASP A 120 -16.17 10.50 7.31
N ASP A 121 -15.36 9.64 6.69
CA ASP A 121 -15.47 9.34 5.27
C ASP A 121 -16.90 8.85 4.93
N PRO A 122 -17.44 9.15 3.73
CA PRO A 122 -18.79 8.74 3.37
C PRO A 122 -18.95 7.22 3.41
N ARG A 123 -20.14 6.73 3.77
CA ARG A 123 -20.42 5.28 3.89
C ARG A 123 -21.51 4.85 2.92
N MET A 124 -21.26 3.80 2.14
CA MET A 124 -22.19 3.28 1.14
C MET A 124 -22.88 2.00 1.63
N PHE A 125 -24.18 1.90 1.35
CA PHE A 125 -25.00 0.73 1.64
C PHE A 125 -25.77 0.36 0.37
N ILE A 126 -25.54 -0.86 -0.11
CA ILE A 126 -26.21 -1.36 -1.31
C ILE A 126 -27.31 -2.32 -0.86
N ASP A 127 -28.53 -2.08 -1.34
CA ASP A 127 -29.62 -3.02 -1.14
C ASP A 127 -29.31 -4.35 -1.86
N LYS A 128 -29.35 -5.47 -1.13
CA LYS A 128 -28.99 -6.79 -1.69
C LYS A 128 -29.91 -7.24 -2.84
N LYS A 129 -31.12 -6.70 -2.94
CA LYS A 129 -32.05 -6.91 -4.07
C LYS A 129 -31.80 -5.97 -5.26
N GLY A 130 -30.80 -5.09 -5.18
CA GLY A 130 -30.40 -4.18 -6.26
C GLY A 130 -31.42 -3.06 -6.55
N ARG A 131 -32.24 -2.65 -5.56
CA ARG A 131 -33.28 -1.63 -5.75
C ARG A 131 -32.75 -0.20 -5.61
N CYS A 132 -31.83 0.06 -4.69
CA CYS A 132 -31.21 1.37 -4.48
C CYS A 132 -29.82 1.26 -3.84
N ILE A 133 -29.09 2.36 -3.91
CA ILE A 133 -27.87 2.60 -3.14
C ILE A 133 -28.19 3.72 -2.16
N SER A 134 -27.84 3.52 -0.89
CA SER A 134 -27.95 4.55 0.14
C SER A 134 -26.54 5.00 0.53
N LEU A 135 -26.32 6.31 0.56
CA LEU A 135 -25.03 6.92 0.85
C LEU A 135 -25.16 7.86 2.05
N LEU A 136 -24.47 7.55 3.13
CA LEU A 136 -24.41 8.39 4.32
C LEU A 136 -23.25 9.37 4.21
N CYS A 137 -23.57 10.67 4.29
CA CYS A 137 -22.61 11.77 4.28
C CYS A 137 -22.74 12.57 5.59
N TYR A 138 -21.60 13.01 6.13
CA TYR A 138 -21.53 13.88 7.32
C TYR A 138 -22.25 13.30 8.56
N ASP A 139 -22.32 11.97 8.67
CA ASP A 139 -23.02 11.22 9.74
C ASP A 139 -24.45 11.65 10.06
N ARG A 140 -25.12 12.27 9.08
CA ARG A 140 -26.44 12.87 9.24
C ARG A 140 -27.30 12.80 7.99
N LEU A 141 -26.71 13.01 6.82
CA LEU A 141 -27.45 13.11 5.56
C LEU A 141 -27.39 11.78 4.82
N LEU A 142 -28.54 11.14 4.62
CA LEU A 142 -28.66 9.92 3.84
C LEU A 142 -29.16 10.25 2.44
N TRP A 143 -28.34 10.01 1.42
CA TRP A 143 -28.72 10.09 0.02
C TRP A 143 -29.21 8.73 -0.46
N VAL A 144 -30.34 8.70 -1.17
CA VAL A 144 -30.87 7.47 -1.77
C VAL A 144 -30.83 7.61 -3.28
N ILE A 145 -30.20 6.63 -3.93
CA ILE A 145 -30.00 6.54 -5.37
C ILE A 145 -30.78 5.34 -5.90
N PRO A 146 -31.94 5.54 -6.53
CA PRO A 146 -32.71 4.45 -7.13
C PRO A 146 -31.92 3.75 -8.25
N LEU A 147 -31.90 2.41 -8.25
CA LEU A 147 -31.27 1.61 -9.29
C LEU A 147 -32.30 1.07 -10.28
N GLY A 148 -31.95 0.97 -11.56
CA GLY A 148 -32.80 0.38 -12.60
C GLY A 148 -34.02 1.21 -13.02
N SER A 149 -34.10 2.46 -12.55
CA SER A 149 -35.11 3.47 -12.92
C SER A 149 -34.43 4.80 -13.26
N ASN A 150 -35.04 5.63 -14.12
CA ASN A 150 -34.52 6.95 -14.48
C ASN A 150 -34.90 8.03 -13.44
N ARG A 151 -35.05 7.66 -12.17
CA ARG A 151 -35.44 8.57 -11.10
C ARG A 151 -34.22 9.31 -10.54
N SER A 152 -34.44 10.55 -10.09
CA SER A 152 -33.41 11.34 -9.42
C SER A 152 -33.10 10.80 -8.03
N SER A 153 -31.86 10.98 -7.56
CA SER A 153 -31.51 10.76 -6.17
C SER A 153 -32.18 11.79 -5.26
N TYR A 154 -32.51 11.42 -4.03
CA TYR A 154 -33.07 12.32 -3.02
C TYR A 154 -32.31 12.20 -1.70
N ARG A 155 -32.53 13.17 -0.79
CA ARG A 155 -31.86 13.28 0.50
C ARG A 155 -32.85 13.09 1.65
N VAL A 156 -32.40 12.42 2.70
CA VAL A 156 -33.11 12.22 3.96
C VAL A 156 -32.24 12.78 5.10
N ASP A 157 -32.78 13.70 5.90
CA ASP A 157 -32.12 14.21 7.11
C ASP A 157 -32.44 13.30 8.30
N LEU A 158 -31.46 12.55 8.77
CA LEU A 158 -31.64 11.52 9.81
C LEU A 158 -31.96 12.11 11.18
N GLU A 159 -31.59 13.38 11.44
CA GLU A 159 -31.94 14.05 12.71
C GLU A 159 -33.45 14.21 12.87
N LYS A 160 -34.19 14.44 11.78
CA LYS A 160 -35.67 14.51 11.79
C LYS A 160 -36.30 13.18 12.23
N PHE A 161 -35.59 12.08 12.01
CA PHE A 161 -36.01 10.75 12.45
C PHE A 161 -35.45 10.38 13.81
N GLY A 162 -34.82 11.30 14.54
CA GLY A 162 -34.27 11.08 15.89
C GLY A 162 -33.04 10.18 15.91
N VAL A 163 -32.25 10.17 14.83
CA VAL A 163 -30.96 9.48 14.74
C VAL A 163 -29.85 10.52 14.83
N SER A 164 -28.95 10.34 15.79
CA SER A 164 -27.84 11.25 16.05
C SER A 164 -26.59 10.46 16.43
N ARG A 165 -25.42 10.87 15.93
CA ARG A 165 -24.11 10.23 16.22
C ARG A 165 -24.14 8.73 15.92
N ILE A 166 -24.12 8.45 14.63
CA ILE A 166 -24.22 7.10 14.09
C ILE A 166 -22.92 6.33 14.37
N VAL A 167 -23.02 5.25 15.12
CA VAL A 167 -21.91 4.32 15.39
C VAL A 167 -21.75 3.39 14.20
N ASP A 168 -22.81 2.69 13.79
CA ASP A 168 -22.77 1.71 12.70
C ASP A 168 -24.10 1.65 11.94
N VAL A 169 -24.07 1.19 10.70
CA VAL A 169 -25.24 1.07 9.83
C VAL A 169 -25.14 -0.20 9.01
N ILE A 170 -26.25 -0.94 8.90
CA ILE A 170 -26.33 -2.13 8.05
C ILE A 170 -27.58 -2.10 7.17
N SER A 171 -27.48 -2.69 5.97
CA SER A 171 -28.63 -2.96 5.11
C SER A 171 -29.26 -4.30 5.46
N LEU A 172 -30.59 -4.34 5.60
CA LEU A 172 -31.35 -5.54 5.96
C LEU A 172 -31.98 -6.22 4.72
N SER A 173 -31.92 -7.55 4.69
CA SER A 173 -32.18 -8.42 3.52
C SER A 173 -33.57 -9.07 3.51
N GLY A 174 -34.33 -8.99 4.60
CA GLY A 174 -35.67 -9.62 4.71
C GLY A 174 -36.86 -8.77 4.29
N TYR A 175 -36.66 -7.49 3.92
CA TYR A 175 -37.74 -6.52 3.77
C TYR A 175 -38.21 -6.31 2.31
N GLU A 176 -39.51 -6.02 2.14
CA GLU A 176 -40.14 -5.72 0.84
C GLU A 176 -39.76 -4.35 0.28
N THR A 177 -39.48 -3.40 1.17
CA THR A 177 -38.82 -2.12 0.86
C THR A 177 -37.35 -2.18 1.28
N PRO A 178 -36.45 -1.42 0.65
CA PRO A 178 -35.09 -1.26 1.16
C PRO A 178 -35.11 -0.70 2.59
N THR A 179 -34.41 -1.36 3.51
CA THR A 179 -34.43 -1.03 4.95
C THR A 179 -33.01 -1.02 5.51
N LEU A 180 -32.70 0.01 6.28
CA LEU A 180 -31.42 0.21 6.95
C LEU A 180 -31.63 0.19 8.46
N ALA A 181 -30.71 -0.41 9.21
CA ALA A 181 -30.63 -0.28 10.67
C ALA A 181 -29.48 0.66 11.02
N PHE A 182 -29.76 1.66 11.87
CA PHE A 182 -28.81 2.66 12.35
C PHE A 182 -28.56 2.46 13.84
N LEU A 183 -27.36 2.04 14.22
CA LEU A 183 -26.89 2.07 15.60
C LEU A 183 -26.37 3.48 15.88
N HIS A 184 -26.94 4.15 16.87
CA HIS A 184 -26.59 5.53 17.16
C HIS A 184 -26.58 5.80 18.67
N MET A 185 -25.82 6.81 19.08
CA MET A 185 -25.75 7.24 20.47
C MET A 185 -26.77 8.34 20.73
N THR A 186 -27.72 8.08 21.63
CA THR A 186 -28.70 9.09 22.06
C THR A 186 -28.05 10.17 22.91
N VAL A 187 -27.18 9.76 23.84
CA VAL A 187 -26.38 10.64 24.68
C VAL A 187 -24.91 10.26 24.50
N PRO A 188 -24.02 11.20 24.17
CA PRO A 188 -22.62 10.91 23.98
C PRO A 188 -21.95 10.49 25.28
N THR A 189 -21.34 9.32 25.28
CA THR A 189 -20.63 8.80 26.43
C THR A 189 -19.39 8.00 26.02
N TRP A 190 -18.52 7.77 26.98
CA TRP A 190 -17.30 6.96 26.89
C TRP A 190 -17.02 6.44 28.29
N ASP A 191 -16.04 5.55 28.44
CA ASP A 191 -15.81 4.80 29.68
C ASP A 191 -15.82 5.67 30.96
N ALA A 192 -15.13 6.81 30.95
CA ALA A 192 -15.08 7.70 32.12
C ALA A 192 -16.35 8.55 32.36
N ARG A 193 -17.24 8.67 31.37
CA ARG A 193 -18.49 9.45 31.48
C ARG A 193 -19.72 8.60 31.83
N THR A 194 -19.58 7.28 31.82
CA THR A 194 -20.63 6.32 32.20
C THR A 194 -21.28 6.62 33.54
N VAL A 195 -20.51 7.11 34.52
CA VAL A 195 -21.00 7.52 35.85
C VAL A 195 -22.10 8.59 35.77
N ASN A 196 -22.00 9.51 34.81
CA ASN A 196 -22.94 10.63 34.68
C ASN A 196 -24.10 10.32 33.74
N THR A 197 -23.86 9.57 32.67
CA THR A 197 -24.85 9.34 31.60
C THR A 197 -25.54 7.99 31.69
N GLY A 198 -25.04 7.08 32.53
CA GLY A 198 -25.38 5.67 32.51
C GLY A 198 -24.65 4.89 31.41
N GLU A 199 -24.75 3.56 31.49
CA GLU A 199 -24.07 2.60 30.60
C GLU A 199 -24.93 2.17 29.39
N ALA A 200 -26.18 2.62 29.31
CA ALA A 200 -27.15 2.18 28.30
C ALA A 200 -27.63 3.34 27.40
N THR A 201 -26.70 3.94 26.63
CA THR A 201 -26.96 5.13 25.80
C THR A 201 -27.22 4.84 24.32
N ASN A 202 -26.98 3.62 23.86
CA ASN A 202 -27.09 3.28 22.44
C ASN A 202 -28.51 2.82 22.09
N GLU A 203 -28.91 3.11 20.86
CA GLU A 203 -30.20 2.73 20.29
C GLU A 203 -30.02 2.30 18.83
N ILE A 204 -30.84 1.35 18.37
CA ILE A 204 -30.96 0.99 16.96
C ILE A 204 -32.28 1.52 16.41
N ALA A 205 -32.21 2.35 15.38
CA ALA A 205 -33.37 2.78 14.60
C ALA A 205 -33.41 2.04 13.25
N ILE A 206 -34.49 1.30 12.99
CA ILE A 206 -34.72 0.61 11.71
C ILE A 206 -35.60 1.51 10.85
N ILE A 207 -35.08 1.95 9.70
CA ILE A 207 -35.72 2.90 8.81
C ILE A 207 -35.85 2.29 7.41
N ASN A 208 -37.05 2.28 6.85
CA ASN A 208 -37.26 1.93 5.45
C ASN A 208 -37.14 3.19 4.56
N VAL A 209 -36.66 2.99 3.34
CA VAL A 209 -36.56 4.05 2.33
C VAL A 209 -37.33 3.65 1.09
N ASN A 210 -38.02 4.61 0.47
CA ASN A 210 -38.84 4.34 -0.70
C ASN A 210 -38.08 4.75 -1.99
N PRO A 211 -37.60 3.80 -2.82
CA PRO A 211 -36.96 4.13 -4.11
C PRO A 211 -37.98 4.61 -5.17
N GLY A 212 -39.27 4.60 -4.81
CA GLY A 212 -40.43 5.02 -5.60
C GLY A 212 -40.58 6.52 -5.83
N VAL A 213 -40.03 7.33 -4.92
CA VAL A 213 -40.37 8.75 -4.79
C VAL A 213 -39.85 9.56 -5.98
N VAL A 214 -40.68 10.50 -6.45
CA VAL A 214 -40.39 11.46 -7.52
C VAL A 214 -40.67 12.86 -6.98
N GLY A 215 -39.63 13.66 -6.74
CA GLY A 215 -39.74 15.02 -6.21
C GLY A 215 -39.33 15.17 -4.74
N GLU A 216 -39.29 16.41 -4.25
CA GLU A 216 -38.82 16.82 -2.91
C GLU A 216 -39.89 16.72 -1.80
N GLU A 217 -40.93 15.89 -1.96
CA GLU A 217 -41.91 15.70 -0.88
C GLU A 217 -41.33 14.77 0.20
N GLU A 218 -40.64 15.38 1.18
CA GLU A 218 -39.87 14.69 2.22
C GLU A 218 -40.68 13.68 3.07
N GLN A 219 -42.01 13.81 3.13
CA GLN A 219 -42.86 13.00 4.01
C GLN A 219 -43.11 11.56 3.53
N GLU A 220 -42.91 11.25 2.24
CA GLU A 220 -43.07 9.89 1.69
C GLU A 220 -41.73 9.14 1.46
N CYS A 221 -40.60 9.76 1.80
CA CYS A 221 -39.26 9.26 1.47
C CYS A 221 -38.77 8.12 2.38
N ALA A 222 -39.06 8.19 3.67
CA ALA A 222 -38.57 7.22 4.66
C ALA A 222 -39.50 7.14 5.89
N ASN A 223 -39.61 5.95 6.50
CA ASN A 223 -40.37 5.74 7.74
C ASN A 223 -39.60 4.87 8.75
N VAL A 224 -39.78 5.16 10.04
CA VAL A 224 -39.22 4.34 11.14
C VAL A 224 -40.09 3.11 11.33
N VAL A 225 -39.51 1.92 11.13
CA VAL A 225 -40.17 0.62 11.29
C VAL A 225 -40.13 0.17 12.74
N ASN A 226 -38.97 0.26 13.39
CA ASN A 226 -38.78 -0.19 14.76
C ASN A 226 -37.62 0.53 15.44
N ARG A 227 -37.61 0.56 16.77
CA ARG A 227 -36.56 1.12 17.63
C ARG A 227 -36.22 0.16 18.77
N ILE A 228 -34.93 -0.10 18.94
CA ILE A 228 -34.41 -0.97 20.00
C ILE A 228 -33.52 -0.09 20.89
N SER A 229 -34.03 0.24 22.08
CA SER A 229 -33.37 1.16 23.02
C SER A 229 -32.67 0.42 24.16
N ARG A 230 -31.89 1.18 24.95
CA ARG A 230 -31.18 0.72 26.15
C ARG A 230 -30.07 -0.30 25.86
N LEU A 231 -29.36 -0.12 24.75
CA LEU A 231 -28.21 -0.92 24.39
C LEU A 231 -26.93 -0.38 25.07
N PRO A 232 -25.92 -1.23 25.32
CA PRO A 232 -24.67 -0.81 25.93
C PRO A 232 -23.99 0.28 25.10
N TYR A 233 -23.45 1.29 25.79
CA TYR A 233 -22.74 2.40 25.13
C TYR A 233 -21.53 1.94 24.31
N ASN A 234 -20.88 0.86 24.73
CA ASN A 234 -19.70 0.27 24.12
C ASN A 234 -20.02 -0.73 23.01
N THR A 235 -21.24 -0.72 22.47
CA THR A 235 -21.59 -1.46 21.26
C THR A 235 -20.88 -0.82 20.06
N LEU A 236 -20.12 -1.61 19.30
CA LEU A 236 -19.24 -1.15 18.23
C LEU A 236 -19.78 -1.44 16.83
N LYS A 237 -20.34 -2.63 16.60
CA LYS A 237 -20.76 -3.09 15.26
C LYS A 237 -22.03 -3.92 15.28
N MET A 238 -22.74 -3.92 14.16
CA MET A 238 -23.93 -4.74 13.90
C MET A 238 -23.69 -5.71 12.73
N VAL A 239 -24.28 -6.90 12.83
CA VAL A 239 -24.35 -7.87 11.73
C VAL A 239 -25.76 -8.41 11.62
N GLU A 240 -26.27 -8.46 10.40
CA GLU A 240 -27.57 -9.05 10.12
C GLU A 240 -27.53 -10.58 10.26
N CYS A 241 -28.56 -11.20 10.85
CA CYS A 241 -28.64 -12.66 10.99
C CYS A 241 -29.49 -13.37 9.92
N TYR A 242 -29.93 -12.66 8.87
CA TYR A 242 -30.81 -13.21 7.84
C TYR A 242 -30.24 -14.50 7.24
N PRO A 243 -31.03 -15.58 7.11
CA PRO A 243 -32.50 -15.65 7.22
C PRO A 243 -33.07 -15.73 8.64
N LEU A 244 -32.24 -15.82 9.69
CA LEU A 244 -32.72 -15.81 11.07
C LEU A 244 -33.27 -14.42 11.46
N PRO A 245 -34.33 -14.36 12.26
CA PRO A 245 -34.96 -13.11 12.67
C PRO A 245 -34.20 -12.45 13.82
N GLY A 246 -33.18 -11.65 13.50
CA GLY A 246 -32.43 -10.90 14.50
C GLY A 246 -31.25 -10.11 13.97
N ILE A 247 -30.62 -9.35 14.87
CA ILE A 247 -29.39 -8.60 14.66
C ILE A 247 -28.39 -9.02 15.73
N LEU A 248 -27.17 -9.35 15.32
CA LEU A 248 -26.05 -9.64 16.20
C LEU A 248 -25.25 -8.34 16.42
N LEU A 249 -25.01 -8.00 17.68
CA LEU A 249 -24.26 -6.83 18.10
C LEU A 249 -22.95 -7.25 18.72
N LEU A 250 -21.88 -6.58 18.31
CA LEU A 250 -20.57 -6.71 18.92
C LEU A 250 -20.31 -5.50 19.81
N ALA A 251 -20.13 -5.73 21.10
CA ALA A 251 -19.66 -4.73 22.06
C ALA A 251 -18.22 -5.03 22.50
N SER A 252 -17.55 -4.06 23.12
CA SER A 252 -16.14 -4.20 23.51
C SER A 252 -15.86 -5.39 24.44
N VAL A 253 -16.83 -5.73 25.30
CA VAL A 253 -16.72 -6.79 26.33
C VAL A 253 -17.79 -7.88 26.21
N SER A 254 -18.65 -7.84 25.19
CA SER A 254 -19.73 -8.84 25.03
C SER A 254 -20.25 -8.91 23.59
N VAL A 255 -20.95 -10.00 23.28
CA VAL A 255 -21.78 -10.15 22.07
C VAL A 255 -23.23 -10.28 22.47
N LEU A 256 -24.11 -9.58 21.76
CA LEU A 256 -25.55 -9.59 22.00
C LEU A 256 -26.28 -10.05 20.76
N TYR A 257 -27.19 -11.02 20.88
CA TYR A 257 -28.16 -11.34 19.84
C TYR A 257 -29.50 -10.74 20.22
N ILE A 258 -30.07 -9.91 19.33
CA ILE A 258 -31.38 -9.32 19.51
C ILE A 258 -32.34 -9.90 18.48
N SER A 259 -33.35 -10.63 18.92
CA SER A 259 -34.39 -11.12 18.00
C SER A 259 -35.35 -9.99 17.60
N THR A 260 -35.79 -10.03 16.35
CA THR A 260 -36.83 -9.12 15.83
C THR A 260 -38.23 -9.72 15.91
N THR A 261 -38.35 -11.03 16.17
CA THR A 261 -39.63 -11.74 16.21
C THR A 261 -39.91 -12.41 17.56
N SER A 262 -38.88 -12.93 18.23
CA SER A 262 -39.02 -13.57 19.54
C SER A 262 -38.79 -12.56 20.67
N SER A 263 -39.33 -12.88 21.85
CA SER A 263 -39.03 -12.13 23.08
C SER A 263 -37.71 -12.54 23.72
N GLU A 264 -36.93 -13.43 23.10
CA GLU A 264 -35.68 -13.96 23.66
C GLU A 264 -34.48 -13.37 22.94
N SER A 265 -33.71 -12.57 23.66
CA SER A 265 -32.42 -12.03 23.26
C SER A 265 -31.34 -12.52 24.22
N PHE A 266 -30.11 -12.66 23.74
CA PHE A 266 -29.03 -13.30 24.49
C PHE A 266 -27.81 -12.39 24.57
N ILE A 267 -27.09 -12.46 25.69
CA ILE A 267 -25.82 -11.76 25.88
C ILE A 267 -24.76 -12.78 26.30
N LEU A 268 -23.64 -12.78 25.59
CA LEU A 268 -22.46 -13.55 25.91
C LEU A 268 -21.30 -12.61 26.29
N PRO A 269 -20.90 -12.54 27.57
CA PRO A 269 -19.76 -11.73 27.99
C PRO A 269 -18.43 -12.39 27.65
N PHE A 270 -17.43 -11.57 27.31
CA PHE A 270 -16.08 -12.01 26.93
C PHE A 270 -15.09 -12.06 28.09
N GLY A 271 -15.40 -11.44 29.22
CA GLY A 271 -14.50 -11.41 30.37
C GLY A 271 -15.17 -10.98 31.66
N THR A 272 -14.38 -10.95 32.72
CA THR A 272 -14.79 -10.53 34.07
C THR A 272 -15.09 -9.02 34.19
N TYR A 273 -14.76 -8.24 33.16
CA TYR A 273 -14.99 -6.79 33.11
C TYR A 273 -16.40 -6.42 32.64
N PHE A 274 -17.21 -7.39 32.21
CA PHE A 274 -18.59 -7.13 31.83
C PHE A 274 -19.44 -6.89 33.08
N ASN A 275 -19.88 -5.64 33.26
CA ASN A 275 -20.93 -5.29 34.21
C ASN A 275 -22.24 -5.08 33.43
N PRO A 276 -23.33 -5.78 33.77
CA PRO A 276 -24.61 -5.51 33.15
C PRO A 276 -25.13 -4.14 33.63
N PRO A 277 -25.53 -3.24 32.71
CA PRO A 277 -26.12 -1.95 33.02
C PRO A 277 -27.17 -2.02 34.12
N GLU A 278 -27.14 -1.08 35.07
CA GLU A 278 -28.13 -1.05 36.17
C GLU A 278 -29.57 -0.98 35.66
N VAL A 279 -29.80 -0.31 34.53
CA VAL A 279 -31.11 -0.22 33.86
C VAL A 279 -31.65 -1.60 33.46
N TRP A 280 -30.79 -2.61 33.33
CA TRP A 280 -31.19 -3.98 33.03
C TRP A 280 -31.58 -4.80 34.27
N LYS A 281 -31.16 -4.36 35.46
CA LYS A 281 -31.52 -5.01 36.73
C LYS A 281 -33.00 -4.76 37.03
N GLY A 282 -33.83 -5.78 36.82
CA GLY A 282 -35.24 -5.81 37.23
C GLY A 282 -36.27 -5.28 36.24
N VAL A 283 -35.88 -4.72 35.08
CA VAL A 283 -36.83 -4.10 34.12
C VAL A 283 -36.82 -4.76 32.73
N VAL A 284 -35.87 -5.65 32.42
CA VAL A 284 -35.67 -6.18 31.07
C VAL A 284 -35.81 -7.71 31.03
N PRO A 285 -37.05 -8.25 30.93
CA PRO A 285 -37.29 -9.71 30.93
C PRO A 285 -36.83 -10.42 29.64
N PHE A 286 -36.35 -9.68 28.62
CA PHE A 286 -36.04 -10.23 27.30
C PHE A 286 -34.54 -10.58 27.07
N LEU A 287 -33.60 -10.13 27.91
CA LEU A 287 -32.16 -10.40 27.74
C LEU A 287 -31.68 -11.47 28.73
N LYS A 288 -31.36 -12.67 28.21
CA LYS A 288 -30.76 -13.77 28.97
C LYS A 288 -29.23 -13.68 28.93
N LEU A 289 -28.60 -13.61 30.10
CA LEU A 289 -27.14 -13.66 30.24
C LEU A 289 -26.65 -15.11 30.19
N LEU A 290 -25.79 -15.43 29.24
CA LEU A 290 -25.21 -16.77 29.08
C LEU A 290 -23.91 -16.91 29.89
N PRO A 291 -23.59 -18.10 30.43
CA PRO A 291 -22.36 -18.34 31.16
C PRO A 291 -21.14 -18.26 30.23
N MET A 292 -20.10 -17.54 30.67
CA MET A 292 -18.84 -17.44 29.92
C MET A 292 -18.07 -18.76 29.97
N LYS A 293 -17.91 -19.40 28.80
CA LYS A 293 -17.09 -20.62 28.63
C LYS A 293 -15.65 -20.32 28.19
N ILE A 294 -15.45 -19.22 27.45
CA ILE A 294 -14.15 -18.78 26.91
C ILE A 294 -13.94 -17.31 27.26
N ARG A 295 -12.74 -16.96 27.77
CA ARG A 295 -12.34 -15.60 28.11
C ARG A 295 -11.58 -14.97 26.93
N ILE A 296 -12.09 -13.86 26.41
CA ILE A 296 -11.40 -12.99 25.45
C ILE A 296 -10.99 -11.73 26.21
N ILE A 297 -9.68 -11.49 26.32
CA ILE A 297 -9.10 -10.35 27.04
C ILE A 297 -8.91 -9.13 26.11
N GLN A 298 -8.79 -9.39 24.82
CA GLN A 298 -8.52 -8.40 23.77
C GLN A 298 -9.81 -7.83 23.17
N LEU A 299 -9.72 -6.65 22.56
CA LEU A 299 -10.85 -6.04 21.88
C LEU A 299 -11.17 -6.80 20.59
N VAL A 300 -12.43 -7.23 20.44
CA VAL A 300 -12.88 -7.81 19.17
C VAL A 300 -13.09 -6.69 18.15
N LYS A 301 -12.38 -6.78 17.02
CA LYS A 301 -12.29 -5.72 16.00
C LYS A 301 -13.31 -5.90 14.88
N SER A 302 -13.60 -7.15 14.49
CA SER A 302 -14.52 -7.44 13.40
C SER A 302 -15.30 -8.73 13.59
N ILE A 303 -16.44 -8.81 12.91
CA ILE A 303 -17.35 -9.95 12.90
C ILE A 303 -17.93 -10.11 11.49
N HIS A 304 -17.91 -11.34 10.97
CA HIS A 304 -18.32 -11.65 9.60
C HIS A 304 -19.19 -12.91 9.58
N GLN A 305 -20.33 -12.85 8.90
CA GLN A 305 -21.22 -13.99 8.70
C GLN A 305 -20.62 -14.93 7.65
N LEU A 306 -20.37 -16.19 8.01
CA LEU A 306 -19.88 -17.23 7.10
C LEU A 306 -21.01 -18.09 6.54
N SER A 307 -21.98 -18.42 7.39
CA SER A 307 -23.18 -19.17 7.03
C SER A 307 -24.39 -18.60 7.76
N GLN A 308 -25.56 -19.25 7.64
CA GLN A 308 -26.77 -18.81 8.33
C GLN A 308 -26.59 -18.70 9.85
N ASN A 309 -25.81 -19.61 10.45
CA ASN A 309 -25.67 -19.74 11.91
C ASN A 309 -24.24 -19.58 12.41
N LEU A 310 -23.24 -19.45 11.52
CA LEU A 310 -21.83 -19.38 11.88
C LEU A 310 -21.21 -18.03 11.51
N TYR A 311 -20.52 -17.44 12.47
CA TYR A 311 -19.82 -16.16 12.32
C TYR A 311 -18.36 -16.33 12.74
N LEU A 312 -17.49 -15.58 12.09
CA LEU A 312 -16.06 -15.51 12.39
C LEU A 312 -15.72 -14.12 12.91
N THR A 313 -15.01 -14.08 14.03
CA THR A 313 -14.57 -12.84 14.67
C THR A 313 -13.07 -12.81 14.84
N PHE A 314 -12.50 -11.61 14.79
CA PHE A 314 -11.07 -11.37 14.97
C PHE A 314 -10.84 -10.30 16.03
N THR A 315 -9.85 -10.51 16.90
CA THR A 315 -9.38 -9.51 17.85
C THR A 315 -8.43 -8.51 17.20
N ASP A 316 -8.11 -7.44 17.92
CA ASP A 316 -7.12 -6.44 17.53
C ASP A 316 -5.70 -7.01 17.32
N LYS A 317 -5.29 -8.03 18.08
CA LYS A 317 -4.03 -8.78 17.87
C LYS A 317 -4.16 -9.94 16.88
N GLY A 318 -5.34 -10.11 16.29
CA GLY A 318 -5.64 -11.05 15.21
C GLY A 318 -6.02 -12.46 15.65
N ASP A 319 -6.22 -12.72 16.94
CA ASP A 319 -6.72 -14.02 17.42
C ASP A 319 -8.19 -14.19 16.95
N SER A 320 -8.58 -15.40 16.55
CA SER A 320 -9.89 -15.64 15.94
C SER A 320 -10.80 -16.56 16.76
N TYR A 321 -12.10 -16.30 16.69
CA TYR A 321 -13.13 -17.08 17.38
C TYR A 321 -14.36 -17.27 16.50
N TYR A 322 -14.99 -18.44 16.62
CA TYR A 322 -16.27 -18.73 16.00
C TYR A 322 -17.41 -18.40 16.95
N ILE A 323 -18.45 -17.75 16.42
CA ILE A 323 -19.72 -17.55 17.10
C ILE A 323 -20.77 -18.38 16.37
N HIS A 324 -21.34 -19.34 17.06
CA HIS A 324 -22.39 -20.22 16.54
C HIS A 324 -23.73 -19.88 17.19
N LEU A 325 -24.74 -19.61 16.37
CA LEU A 325 -26.11 -19.42 16.81
C LEU A 325 -26.83 -20.77 16.76
N ASN A 326 -27.00 -21.40 17.92
CA ASN A 326 -27.78 -22.64 18.02
C ASN A 326 -29.25 -22.30 17.80
N CYS A 327 -29.82 -22.83 16.73
CA CYS A 327 -31.21 -22.58 16.34
C CYS A 327 -32.02 -23.87 16.35
N VAL A 328 -33.25 -23.79 16.86
CA VAL A 328 -34.26 -24.86 16.76
C VAL A 328 -35.47 -24.24 16.06
N GLU A 329 -35.91 -24.86 14.96
CA GLU A 329 -37.05 -24.37 14.14
C GLU A 329 -36.94 -22.89 13.71
N GLY A 330 -35.71 -22.39 13.49
CA GLY A 330 -35.46 -21.00 13.08
C GLY A 330 -35.45 -19.98 14.21
N ILE A 331 -35.58 -20.42 15.47
CA ILE A 331 -35.44 -19.58 16.67
C ILE A 331 -34.09 -19.85 17.32
N VAL A 332 -33.32 -18.80 17.57
CA VAL A 332 -32.03 -18.89 18.29
C VAL A 332 -32.29 -19.19 19.77
N GLN A 333 -31.60 -20.19 20.32
CA GLN A 333 -31.71 -20.60 21.74
C GLN A 333 -30.44 -20.32 22.56
N GLU A 334 -29.26 -20.43 21.96
CA GLU A 334 -27.96 -20.20 22.63
C GLU A 334 -26.96 -19.61 21.63
N ILE A 335 -26.06 -18.77 22.15
CA ILE A 335 -24.84 -18.34 21.45
C ILE A 335 -23.67 -19.14 22.00
N VAL A 336 -22.98 -19.90 21.15
CA VAL A 336 -21.80 -20.68 21.51
C VAL A 336 -20.56 -20.03 20.91
N LEU A 337 -19.56 -19.75 21.74
CA LEU A 337 -18.26 -19.25 21.33
C LEU A 337 -17.23 -20.38 21.37
N SER A 338 -16.46 -20.56 20.30
CA SER A 338 -15.36 -21.53 20.22
C SER A 338 -14.09 -20.90 19.60
N ASN A 339 -12.93 -21.47 19.90
CA ASN A 339 -11.66 -20.96 19.38
C ASN A 339 -11.51 -21.31 17.89
N ALA A 340 -11.03 -20.36 17.09
CA ALA A 340 -10.61 -20.63 15.72
C ALA A 340 -9.07 -20.65 15.64
N PRO A 341 -8.49 -21.54 14.81
CA PRO A 341 -7.03 -21.72 14.76
C PRO A 341 -6.30 -20.65 13.94
N TYR A 342 -7.00 -19.63 13.45
CA TYR A 342 -6.45 -18.64 12.53
C TYR A 342 -5.96 -17.40 13.27
N LYS A 343 -4.86 -16.83 12.79
CA LYS A 343 -4.38 -15.53 13.25
C LYS A 343 -4.32 -14.57 12.09
N PHE A 344 -5.16 -13.54 12.08
CA PHE A 344 -5.31 -12.60 10.97
C PHE A 344 -5.92 -11.28 11.46
N ILE A 345 -5.45 -10.13 10.95
CA ILE A 345 -6.04 -8.81 11.24
C ILE A 345 -6.71 -8.30 9.95
N PRO A 346 -8.03 -8.49 9.77
CA PRO A 346 -8.70 -8.11 8.54
C PRO A 346 -9.08 -6.63 8.49
N ASN A 347 -8.86 -6.04 7.32
CA ASN A 347 -9.49 -4.79 6.89
C ASN A 347 -10.80 -5.08 6.15
N THR A 348 -10.81 -6.14 5.34
CA THR A 348 -11.94 -6.56 4.52
C THR A 348 -12.03 -8.08 4.48
N VAL A 349 -13.25 -8.60 4.38
CA VAL A 349 -13.54 -10.02 4.20
C VAL A 349 -14.57 -10.12 3.07
N SER A 350 -14.24 -10.87 2.03
CA SER A 350 -15.13 -11.10 0.89
C SER A 350 -15.44 -12.58 0.76
N LEU A 351 -16.72 -12.90 0.63
CA LEU A 351 -17.24 -14.25 0.50
C LEU A 351 -17.98 -14.36 -0.83
N TYR A 352 -17.72 -15.43 -1.59
CA TYR A 352 -18.45 -15.75 -2.81
C TYR A 352 -18.30 -17.24 -3.11
N ASP A 353 -19.43 -17.95 -3.25
CA ASP A 353 -19.47 -19.41 -3.38
C ASP A 353 -18.59 -20.10 -2.32
N ASP A 354 -17.55 -20.83 -2.74
CA ASP A 354 -16.60 -21.56 -1.88
C ASP A 354 -15.31 -20.78 -1.59
N TYR A 355 -15.23 -19.51 -1.98
CA TYR A 355 -14.06 -18.66 -1.79
C TYR A 355 -14.24 -17.69 -0.63
N ILE A 356 -13.22 -17.61 0.22
CA ILE A 356 -13.07 -16.56 1.24
C ILE A 356 -11.76 -15.83 1.02
N PHE A 357 -11.86 -14.51 0.86
CA PHE A 357 -10.70 -13.64 0.78
C PHE A 357 -10.59 -12.80 2.05
N LEU A 358 -9.45 -12.90 2.71
CA LEU A 358 -9.10 -12.11 3.89
C LEU A 358 -8.09 -11.04 3.46
N GLY A 359 -8.56 -9.80 3.33
CA GLY A 359 -7.74 -8.65 2.94
C GLY A 359 -7.23 -7.87 4.14
N SER A 360 -5.95 -7.51 4.13
CA SER A 360 -5.30 -6.70 5.17
C SER A 360 -4.35 -5.66 4.58
N VAL A 361 -4.21 -4.56 5.32
CA VAL A 361 -3.17 -3.53 5.10
C VAL A 361 -1.98 -3.77 6.05
N PHE A 362 -2.15 -4.55 7.12
CA PHE A 362 -1.09 -4.75 8.13
C PHE A 362 -0.12 -5.87 7.74
N HIS A 363 -0.59 -6.83 6.95
CA HIS A 363 0.19 -7.97 6.50
C HIS A 363 -0.36 -8.52 5.18
N ASP A 364 0.22 -9.64 4.71
CA ASP A 364 -0.20 -10.27 3.46
C ASP A 364 -1.68 -10.68 3.51
N SER A 365 -2.37 -10.54 2.38
CA SER A 365 -3.77 -10.93 2.22
C SER A 365 -3.85 -12.34 1.64
N TYR A 366 -4.85 -13.13 2.03
CA TYR A 366 -4.94 -14.53 1.63
C TYR A 366 -6.29 -14.86 1.01
N LEU A 367 -6.26 -15.70 -0.02
CA LEU A 367 -7.41 -16.33 -0.64
C LEU A 367 -7.44 -17.80 -0.22
N PHE A 368 -8.55 -18.23 0.36
CA PHE A 368 -8.76 -19.61 0.76
C PHE A 368 -9.98 -20.19 0.03
N ASN A 369 -9.91 -21.49 -0.26
CA ASN A 369 -11.13 -22.25 -0.47
C ASN A 369 -11.66 -22.61 0.92
N TYR A 370 -12.92 -22.32 1.24
CA TYR A 370 -13.48 -22.66 2.53
C TYR A 370 -14.47 -23.81 2.42
N THR A 371 -14.40 -24.72 3.38
CA THR A 371 -15.43 -25.77 3.56
C THR A 371 -15.81 -25.81 5.03
N ILE A 372 -17.12 -25.94 5.28
CA ILE A 372 -17.67 -26.07 6.63
C ILE A 372 -17.85 -27.57 6.87
N CYS A 373 -17.08 -28.14 7.81
CA CYS A 373 -17.14 -29.56 8.16
C CYS A 373 -17.68 -29.77 9.58
N GLU A 374 -18.44 -30.83 9.83
CA GLU A 374 -18.77 -31.29 11.18
C GLU A 374 -17.55 -31.93 11.87
N TYR A 375 -17.41 -31.72 13.19
CA TYR A 375 -16.35 -32.32 14.00
C TYR A 375 -16.30 -33.83 13.81
N GLY A 376 -15.11 -34.38 13.57
CA GLY A 376 -14.87 -35.83 13.55
C GLY A 376 -15.10 -36.56 12.22
N LYS A 377 -15.47 -35.88 11.12
CA LYS A 377 -15.66 -36.50 9.79
C LYS A 377 -14.59 -36.15 8.73
N GLY A 378 -13.48 -35.50 9.11
CA GLY A 378 -12.42 -35.12 8.18
C GLY A 378 -11.08 -35.77 8.47
N ASP A 379 -10.31 -36.11 7.43
CA ASP A 379 -8.94 -36.60 7.55
C ASP A 379 -8.09 -35.62 8.38
N ILE A 380 -7.64 -36.08 9.53
CA ILE A 380 -6.70 -35.37 10.40
C ILE A 380 -5.32 -35.58 9.80
N LYS A 381 -4.79 -34.58 9.08
CA LYS A 381 -3.34 -34.49 8.89
C LYS A 381 -2.74 -33.92 10.17
N PRO A 382 -1.68 -34.52 10.73
CA PRO A 382 -0.96 -33.92 11.85
C PRO A 382 -0.40 -32.57 11.35
N PHE A 383 -0.84 -31.48 11.95
CA PHE A 383 -0.27 -30.17 11.68
C PHE A 383 1.22 -30.18 12.00
N GLY A 384 2.01 -29.62 11.08
CA GLY A 384 3.42 -29.35 11.30
C GLY A 384 3.58 -28.44 12.51
N ILE A 385 4.48 -28.86 13.40
CA ILE A 385 4.84 -28.20 14.65
C ILE A 385 5.28 -26.75 14.35
N HIS A 386 4.49 -25.76 14.77
CA HIS A 386 4.96 -24.39 14.97
C HIS A 386 4.78 -23.99 16.44
N CYS A 387 5.86 -23.43 16.98
CA CYS A 387 6.16 -23.12 18.37
C CYS A 387 4.98 -22.63 19.22
N GLY A 388 4.46 -23.49 20.09
CA GLY A 388 3.49 -23.11 21.13
C GLY A 388 3.24 -24.22 22.16
N ASP A 389 3.31 -25.48 21.73
CA ASP A 389 2.96 -26.62 22.60
C ASP A 389 4.00 -26.89 23.70
N ALA A 390 5.27 -26.52 23.47
CA ALA A 390 6.31 -26.63 24.50
C ALA A 390 6.13 -25.62 25.65
N VAL A 391 5.49 -24.48 25.39
CA VAL A 391 5.20 -23.46 26.42
C VAL A 391 3.91 -23.82 27.17
N ARG A 392 2.93 -24.40 26.47
CA ARG A 392 1.67 -24.84 27.09
C ARG A 392 1.87 -25.97 28.10
N ILE A 393 2.79 -26.91 27.82
CA ILE A 393 3.08 -28.03 28.73
C ILE A 393 3.96 -27.58 29.93
N LYS A 394 4.86 -26.61 29.76
CA LYS A 394 5.62 -26.04 30.88
C LYS A 394 4.73 -25.20 31.82
N ASN A 395 3.83 -24.39 31.26
CA ASN A 395 2.93 -23.55 32.06
C ASN A 395 1.84 -24.34 32.81
N LEU A 396 1.57 -25.58 32.38
CA LEU A 396 0.67 -26.51 33.10
C LEU A 396 1.36 -27.23 34.26
N GLN A 397 2.69 -27.39 34.23
CA GLN A 397 3.45 -28.05 35.30
C GLN A 397 3.88 -27.10 36.42
N GLU A 398 3.97 -25.79 36.16
CA GLU A 398 4.34 -24.80 37.19
C GLU A 398 3.17 -24.33 38.07
N ARG A 399 1.92 -24.74 37.76
CA ARG A 399 0.72 -24.36 38.54
C ARG A 399 0.34 -25.34 39.65
N SER A 400 1.11 -26.41 39.89
CA SER A 400 0.80 -27.39 40.95
C SER A 400 1.45 -27.05 42.30
N GLY A 401 1.31 -25.81 42.76
CA GLY A 401 1.92 -25.44 44.04
C GLY A 401 1.70 -24.00 44.48
N GLN A 402 0.45 -23.59 44.71
CA GLN A 402 0.11 -22.61 45.75
C GLN A 402 -1.40 -22.62 46.00
N MET A 403 -1.76 -22.47 47.27
CA MET A 403 -3.01 -22.88 47.89
C MET A 403 -4.26 -22.13 47.43
N GLU A 404 -5.36 -22.86 47.54
CA GLU A 404 -6.76 -22.51 47.31
C GLU A 404 -7.25 -21.34 48.18
N GLU A 405 -7.99 -20.41 47.58
CA GLU A 405 -9.08 -19.70 48.25
C GLU A 405 -10.34 -19.82 47.38
N ASP A 406 -11.41 -20.28 48.01
CA ASP A 406 -12.65 -20.81 47.43
C ASP A 406 -13.43 -19.80 46.57
N TYR A 407 -13.74 -20.19 45.33
CA TYR A 407 -14.87 -19.66 44.56
C TYR A 407 -15.72 -20.84 44.04
N PRO A 408 -17.07 -20.77 44.11
CA PRO A 408 -17.92 -21.89 43.76
C PRO A 408 -18.06 -21.97 42.23
N PHE A 409 -17.17 -22.71 41.58
CA PHE A 409 -17.45 -23.31 40.28
C PHE A 409 -17.80 -24.78 40.52
N ASP A 410 -19.09 -25.06 40.61
CA ASP A 410 -19.58 -26.44 40.68
C ASP A 410 -19.14 -27.23 39.44
N PHE A 411 -18.74 -28.47 39.75
CA PHE A 411 -18.26 -29.55 38.91
C PHE A 411 -18.71 -29.53 37.44
N GLN A 412 -17.74 -29.67 36.53
CA GLN A 412 -17.96 -30.04 35.13
C GLN A 412 -18.68 -31.41 35.07
N THR A 413 -19.98 -31.40 34.79
CA THR A 413 -20.61 -32.56 34.14
C THR A 413 -19.87 -32.83 32.81
N PRO A 414 -19.55 -34.09 32.47
CA PRO A 414 -18.94 -34.39 31.18
C PRO A 414 -19.94 -33.98 30.08
N MET A 415 -19.63 -32.88 29.41
CA MET A 415 -20.44 -32.37 28.30
C MET A 415 -20.43 -33.40 27.16
N GLU A 416 -21.61 -33.73 26.63
CA GLU A 416 -21.71 -34.17 25.24
C GLU A 416 -21.02 -33.10 24.39
N LYS A 417 -19.95 -33.48 23.69
CA LYS A 417 -19.26 -32.57 22.79
C LYS A 417 -20.28 -32.04 21.79
N PRO A 418 -20.52 -30.72 21.70
CA PRO A 418 -21.29 -30.21 20.57
C PRO A 418 -20.58 -30.66 19.29
N ASN A 419 -21.34 -30.97 18.24
CA ASN A 419 -20.80 -31.23 16.91
C ASN A 419 -20.12 -29.95 16.40
N GLU A 420 -18.89 -29.69 16.83
CA GLU A 420 -18.10 -28.49 16.52
C GLU A 420 -17.85 -28.38 15.01
N LEU A 421 -18.42 -27.37 14.35
CA LEU A 421 -18.14 -27.11 12.95
C LEU A 421 -16.69 -26.60 12.82
N VAL A 422 -15.83 -27.32 12.10
CA VAL A 422 -14.48 -26.86 11.78
C VAL A 422 -14.49 -26.29 10.37
N LEU A 423 -14.11 -25.01 10.26
CA LEU A 423 -13.77 -24.41 8.98
C LEU A 423 -12.40 -24.95 8.55
N LYS A 424 -12.31 -25.55 7.36
CA LYS A 424 -11.01 -25.79 6.72
C LYS A 424 -10.77 -24.66 5.71
N LEU A 425 -9.64 -23.96 5.88
CA LEU A 425 -9.14 -22.92 4.99
C LEU A 425 -7.83 -23.36 4.31
N PRO A 426 -7.84 -24.30 3.34
CA PRO A 426 -6.70 -24.50 2.46
C PRO A 426 -6.39 -23.20 1.69
N GLU A 427 -5.17 -22.70 1.87
CA GLU A 427 -4.65 -21.54 1.13
C GLU A 427 -4.62 -21.87 -0.37
N LEU A 428 -5.29 -21.04 -1.16
CA LEU A 428 -5.26 -21.12 -2.62
C LEU A 428 -4.15 -20.22 -3.16
N ASP A 429 -4.11 -18.97 -2.70
CA ASP A 429 -3.11 -17.98 -3.12
C ASP A 429 -3.03 -16.85 -2.07
N LYS A 430 -1.99 -16.01 -2.17
CA LYS A 430 -1.79 -14.85 -1.31
C LYS A 430 -1.37 -13.62 -2.11
N ILE A 431 -1.71 -12.44 -1.61
CA ILE A 431 -1.29 -11.13 -2.14
C ILE A 431 -0.33 -10.50 -1.13
N LYS A 432 0.94 -10.34 -1.52
CA LYS A 432 1.96 -9.72 -0.66
C LYS A 432 1.67 -8.24 -0.44
N SER A 433 1.97 -7.74 0.77
CA SER A 433 1.80 -6.32 1.11
C SER A 433 3.03 -5.71 1.80
N VAL A 434 3.34 -4.45 1.46
CA VAL A 434 4.40 -3.61 2.06
C VAL A 434 3.80 -2.39 2.77
N SER A 435 2.48 -2.35 3.00
CA SER A 435 1.82 -1.28 3.76
C SER A 435 1.98 -1.40 5.27
N CYS A 436 1.53 -0.36 5.98
CA CYS A 436 1.74 -0.16 7.41
C CYS A 436 3.22 0.05 7.74
N ILE A 437 3.86 0.96 7.00
CA ILE A 437 5.24 1.39 7.26
C ILE A 437 5.25 2.36 8.44
N HIS A 438 6.10 2.09 9.44
CA HIS A 438 6.31 2.96 10.60
C HIS A 438 7.45 3.96 10.38
N ASP A 439 8.58 3.50 9.86
CA ASP A 439 9.76 4.30 9.56
C ASP A 439 10.58 3.65 8.44
N TYR A 440 11.46 4.43 7.82
CA TYR A 440 12.34 3.94 6.75
C TYR A 440 13.70 4.62 6.77
N CYS A 441 14.70 3.89 6.27
CA CYS A 441 16.01 4.45 5.99
C CYS A 441 16.51 4.04 4.60
N LEU A 442 17.49 4.79 4.10
CA LEU A 442 18.22 4.45 2.89
C LEU A 442 19.52 3.78 3.28
N GLU A 443 19.81 2.65 2.63
CA GLU A 443 21.04 1.89 2.77
C GLU A 443 21.73 1.82 1.40
N GLY A 444 23.05 2.00 1.35
CA GLY A 444 23.83 1.97 0.11
C GLY A 444 24.58 3.26 -0.20
N ASP A 445 25.41 3.21 -1.23
CA ASP A 445 26.33 4.27 -1.64
C ASP A 445 25.98 4.78 -3.05
N GLU A 446 26.48 5.98 -3.40
CA GLU A 446 26.29 6.58 -4.74
C GLU A 446 26.71 5.64 -5.88
N HIS A 447 27.67 4.74 -5.65
CA HIS A 447 28.18 3.80 -6.66
C HIS A 447 27.37 2.49 -6.80
N ASN A 448 26.78 2.00 -5.71
CA ASN A 448 26.11 0.70 -5.67
C ASN A 448 24.58 0.81 -5.73
N GLY A 449 24.03 2.03 -5.78
CA GLY A 449 22.59 2.27 -5.73
C GLY A 449 22.06 2.29 -4.29
N PHE A 450 20.90 2.92 -4.10
CA PHE A 450 20.23 3.01 -2.81
C PHE A 450 19.13 1.95 -2.68
N GLU A 451 19.00 1.39 -1.48
CA GLU A 451 17.95 0.46 -1.11
C GLU A 451 17.10 1.08 0.00
N PHE A 452 15.78 0.94 -0.09
CA PHE A 452 14.90 1.36 0.99
C PHE A 452 14.75 0.22 1.98
N VAL A 453 15.11 0.44 3.24
CA VAL A 453 14.85 -0.50 4.32
C VAL A 453 13.68 0.04 5.13
N VAL A 454 12.60 -0.71 5.19
CA VAL A 454 11.33 -0.28 5.80
C VAL A 454 10.92 -1.17 6.96
N CYS A 455 10.38 -0.55 8.01
CA CYS A 455 9.75 -1.24 9.13
C CYS A 455 8.26 -1.37 8.90
N VAL A 456 7.75 -2.61 8.86
CA VAL A 456 6.37 -2.92 8.44
C VAL A 456 5.65 -3.77 9.49
N GLY A 457 4.36 -3.48 9.70
CA GLY A 457 3.43 -4.35 10.41
C GLY A 457 3.44 -4.21 11.94
N PHE A 458 2.57 -4.98 12.59
CA PHE A 458 2.43 -5.04 14.04
C PHE A 458 2.62 -6.47 14.54
N GLN A 459 3.00 -6.64 15.81
CA GLN A 459 3.08 -7.96 16.45
C GLN A 459 1.78 -8.77 16.25
N PRO A 460 1.86 -10.03 15.76
CA PRO A 460 3.06 -10.84 15.53
C PRO A 460 3.66 -10.75 14.10
N PHE A 461 3.03 -9.99 13.21
CA PHE A 461 3.39 -9.87 11.78
C PHE A 461 4.44 -8.77 11.50
N GLY A 462 5.28 -8.45 12.48
CA GLY A 462 6.31 -7.43 12.33
C GLY A 462 7.41 -7.89 11.36
N ARG A 463 7.83 -7.00 10.46
CA ARG A 463 8.78 -7.33 9.37
C ARG A 463 9.68 -6.15 9.05
N ILE A 464 10.89 -6.46 8.58
CA ILE A 464 11.76 -5.51 7.91
C ILE A 464 11.86 -5.94 6.45
N ILE A 465 11.59 -5.00 5.54
CA ILE A 465 11.62 -5.27 4.10
C ILE A 465 12.68 -4.38 3.47
N LYS A 466 13.62 -4.98 2.74
CA LYS A 466 14.54 -4.25 1.85
C LYS A 466 13.92 -4.19 0.46
N ILE A 467 13.65 -2.99 -0.03
CA ILE A 467 13.04 -2.72 -1.33
C ILE A 467 14.14 -2.20 -2.26
N ARG A 468 14.32 -2.91 -3.37
CA ARG A 468 15.28 -2.55 -4.43
C ARG A 468 14.52 -2.35 -5.72
N ARG A 469 14.81 -1.28 -6.47
CA ARG A 469 14.23 -1.11 -7.81
C ARG A 469 14.99 -1.90 -8.86
N ASN A 470 16.31 -2.00 -8.73
CA ASN A 470 17.15 -2.63 -9.72
C ASN A 470 17.69 -3.97 -9.20
N VAL A 471 17.92 -4.91 -10.12
CA VAL A 471 18.57 -6.18 -9.80
C VAL A 471 20.08 -6.02 -9.93
N HIS A 472 20.79 -6.13 -8.80
CA HIS A 472 22.25 -6.13 -8.76
C HIS A 472 22.81 -7.54 -9.03
N THR A 473 24.03 -7.58 -9.57
CA THR A 473 24.77 -8.82 -9.83
C THR A 473 25.49 -9.27 -8.55
N GLU A 474 25.29 -10.50 -8.08
CA GLU A 474 25.95 -10.99 -6.86
C GLU A 474 27.44 -11.27 -7.08
N THR A 475 27.78 -11.87 -8.23
CA THR A 475 29.16 -12.24 -8.58
C THR A 475 29.39 -12.00 -10.06
N LYS A 476 30.53 -11.38 -10.40
CA LYS A 476 31.00 -11.19 -11.78
C LYS A 476 32.29 -11.97 -12.00
N ILE A 477 32.29 -12.85 -12.98
CA ILE A 477 33.49 -13.57 -13.41
C ILE A 477 33.73 -13.21 -14.88
N SER A 478 34.86 -12.54 -15.16
CA SER A 478 35.30 -12.26 -16.53
C SER A 478 35.66 -13.58 -17.23
N ALA A 479 35.01 -13.88 -18.35
CA ALA A 479 35.25 -15.10 -19.11
C ALA A 479 35.53 -14.76 -20.58
N ASN A 480 36.55 -15.41 -21.16
CA ASN A 480 36.74 -15.37 -22.62
C ASN A 480 35.61 -16.15 -23.29
N ALA A 481 34.99 -15.55 -24.31
CA ALA A 481 33.77 -16.03 -24.94
C ALA A 481 33.85 -17.51 -25.37
N PRO A 482 32.88 -18.35 -24.98
CA PRO A 482 32.65 -19.61 -25.66
C PRO A 482 31.69 -19.37 -26.85
N ASN A 483 31.96 -19.98 -28.02
CA ASN A 483 31.20 -19.83 -29.28
C ASN A 483 29.80 -20.51 -29.27
N PHE A 484 29.05 -20.39 -28.18
CA PHE A 484 27.73 -21.01 -28.03
C PHE A 484 26.61 -19.99 -28.20
N VAL A 485 25.58 -20.36 -28.97
CA VAL A 485 24.38 -19.53 -29.18
C VAL A 485 23.29 -19.91 -28.16
N PHE A 486 23.19 -21.18 -27.76
CA PHE A 486 22.26 -21.67 -26.72
C PHE A 486 22.69 -23.04 -26.16
N LYS A 487 22.49 -23.29 -24.85
CA LYS A 487 22.71 -24.61 -24.22
C LYS A 487 21.57 -24.95 -23.25
N GLY A 488 20.78 -25.98 -23.55
CA GLY A 488 19.66 -26.44 -22.71
C GLY A 488 20.06 -27.55 -21.74
N ILE A 489 19.85 -27.33 -20.44
CA ILE A 489 20.25 -28.27 -19.37
C ILE A 489 19.36 -29.53 -19.33
N GLU A 490 18.03 -29.40 -19.53
CA GLU A 490 17.10 -30.53 -19.40
C GLU A 490 17.00 -31.42 -20.64
N SER A 491 17.17 -30.85 -21.84
CA SER A 491 17.04 -31.56 -23.11
C SER A 491 18.38 -32.03 -23.69
N GLY A 492 19.50 -31.63 -23.09
CA GLY A 492 20.85 -31.89 -23.61
C GLY A 492 21.14 -31.27 -24.98
N VAL A 493 20.33 -30.30 -25.41
CA VAL A 493 20.43 -29.68 -26.74
C VAL A 493 21.38 -28.49 -26.68
N GLU A 494 22.38 -28.49 -27.52
CA GLU A 494 23.35 -27.41 -27.71
C GLU A 494 23.18 -26.84 -29.12
N ILE A 495 22.94 -25.54 -29.23
CA ILE A 495 22.91 -24.83 -30.51
C ILE A 495 24.20 -24.03 -30.62
N THR A 496 25.04 -24.44 -31.56
CA THR A 496 26.31 -23.80 -31.90
C THR A 496 26.12 -22.95 -33.15
N HIS A 497 27.07 -22.07 -33.46
CA HIS A 497 27.04 -21.31 -34.71
C HIS A 497 26.92 -22.20 -35.97
N ASN A 498 27.37 -23.45 -35.92
CA ASN A 498 27.45 -24.34 -37.07
C ASN A 498 26.32 -25.38 -37.13
N GLY A 499 25.43 -25.44 -36.14
CA GLY A 499 24.38 -26.45 -36.09
C GLY A 499 23.86 -26.80 -34.70
N ILE A 500 22.99 -27.81 -34.66
CA ILE A 500 22.32 -28.32 -33.46
C ILE A 500 22.95 -29.67 -33.07
N SER A 501 23.41 -29.77 -31.83
CA SER A 501 23.84 -31.01 -31.20
C SER A 501 22.91 -31.39 -30.05
N VAL A 502 22.74 -32.69 -29.80
CA VAL A 502 21.97 -33.23 -28.67
C VAL A 502 22.84 -34.25 -27.96
N ASN A 503 23.09 -34.07 -26.66
CA ASN A 503 24.00 -34.89 -25.85
C ASN A 503 25.40 -35.06 -26.49
N SER A 504 25.96 -33.97 -27.02
CA SER A 504 27.25 -33.94 -27.72
C SER A 504 27.31 -34.66 -29.08
N GLU A 505 26.18 -35.17 -29.60
CA GLU A 505 26.08 -35.67 -30.98
C GLU A 505 25.53 -34.57 -31.90
N VAL A 506 26.21 -34.27 -33.01
CA VAL A 506 25.73 -33.34 -34.04
C VAL A 506 24.54 -33.97 -34.77
N LYS A 507 23.35 -33.39 -34.64
CA LYS A 507 22.11 -33.87 -35.27
C LYS A 507 21.80 -33.14 -36.58
N LEU A 508 22.10 -31.84 -36.64
CA LEU A 508 21.88 -31.00 -37.82
C LEU A 508 23.07 -30.05 -38.00
N SER A 509 23.75 -30.11 -39.14
CA SER A 509 24.72 -29.09 -39.57
C SER A 509 24.07 -28.15 -40.58
N LEU A 510 24.18 -26.84 -40.35
CA LEU A 510 23.66 -25.80 -41.24
C LEU A 510 24.82 -25.18 -42.03
N GLN A 511 24.56 -24.80 -43.28
CA GLN A 511 25.59 -24.21 -44.17
C GLN A 511 25.90 -22.75 -43.80
N GLU A 512 24.94 -22.07 -43.19
CA GLU A 512 25.04 -20.68 -42.76
C GLU A 512 25.11 -20.62 -41.24
N ASN A 513 25.73 -19.56 -40.71
CA ASN A 513 25.87 -19.39 -39.27
C ASN A 513 24.52 -19.09 -38.62
N ILE A 514 24.28 -19.74 -37.48
CA ILE A 514 23.15 -19.44 -36.61
C ILE A 514 23.44 -18.14 -35.85
N VAL A 515 22.58 -17.14 -36.06
CA VAL A 515 22.59 -15.87 -35.31
C VAL A 515 21.84 -16.04 -33.99
N ARG A 516 20.77 -16.84 -33.99
CA ARG A 516 19.94 -17.09 -32.81
C ARG A 516 19.36 -18.48 -32.83
N GLY A 517 19.39 -19.15 -31.68
CA GLY A 517 18.87 -20.49 -31.49
C GLY A 517 18.01 -20.58 -30.25
N ARG A 518 16.92 -21.33 -30.31
CA ARG A 518 16.03 -21.57 -29.16
C ARG A 518 15.45 -22.96 -29.19
N VAL A 519 14.97 -23.42 -28.03
CA VAL A 519 14.26 -24.68 -27.91
C VAL A 519 12.95 -24.47 -27.17
N ASN A 520 11.84 -24.88 -27.77
CA ASN A 520 10.51 -24.78 -27.19
C ASN A 520 9.76 -26.11 -27.38
N ASN A 521 9.34 -26.76 -26.29
CA ASN A 521 8.53 -27.99 -26.29
C ASN A 521 9.06 -29.12 -27.20
N GLY A 522 10.37 -29.36 -27.21
CA GLY A 522 10.97 -30.41 -28.03
C GLY A 522 11.24 -30.02 -29.48
N CYS A 523 11.01 -28.76 -29.87
CA CYS A 523 11.42 -28.22 -31.18
C CYS A 523 12.47 -27.12 -31.01
N ALA A 524 13.52 -27.13 -31.82
CA ALA A 524 14.51 -26.06 -31.94
C ALA A 524 14.10 -25.08 -33.06
N VAL A 525 14.23 -23.78 -32.81
CA VAL A 525 14.05 -22.71 -33.80
C VAL A 525 15.40 -22.03 -34.00
N CYS A 526 15.90 -22.01 -35.24
CA CYS A 526 17.19 -21.45 -35.61
C CYS A 526 17.00 -20.34 -36.65
N GLU A 527 17.54 -19.16 -36.35
CA GLU A 527 17.56 -17.99 -37.23
C GLU A 527 18.97 -17.84 -37.82
N LEU A 528 19.06 -17.83 -39.14
CA LEU A 528 20.31 -17.81 -39.92
C LEU A 528 20.65 -16.40 -40.42
N GLU A 529 21.93 -16.13 -40.69
CA GLU A 529 22.42 -14.81 -41.16
C GLU A 529 21.74 -14.33 -42.45
N ASN A 530 21.30 -15.25 -43.32
CA ASN A 530 20.61 -14.97 -44.57
C ASN A 530 19.09 -14.70 -44.42
N LYS A 531 18.59 -14.42 -43.21
CA LYS A 531 17.15 -14.24 -42.90
C LYS A 531 16.29 -15.46 -43.24
N THR A 532 16.81 -16.66 -43.00
CA THR A 532 16.01 -17.89 -43.00
C THR A 532 15.78 -18.36 -41.57
N THR A 533 14.55 -18.75 -41.26
CA THR A 533 14.18 -19.35 -39.97
C THR A 533 13.82 -20.81 -40.17
N VAL A 534 14.47 -21.70 -39.42
CA VAL A 534 14.32 -23.15 -39.49
C VAL A 534 13.67 -23.66 -38.20
N PHE A 535 12.58 -24.41 -38.33
CA PHE A 535 11.92 -25.13 -37.24
C PHE A 535 12.31 -26.61 -37.30
N TYR A 536 12.92 -27.13 -36.24
CA TYR A 536 13.47 -28.48 -36.15
C TYR A 536 12.86 -29.25 -34.98
N ASP A 537 12.30 -30.43 -35.22
CA ASP A 537 11.81 -31.31 -34.14
C ASP A 537 12.96 -32.16 -33.59
N ILE A 538 13.22 -32.05 -32.29
CA ILE A 538 14.31 -32.75 -31.59
C ILE A 538 13.93 -34.22 -31.33
N GLN A 539 12.65 -34.52 -31.11
CA GLN A 539 12.19 -35.89 -30.85
C GLN A 539 12.14 -36.72 -32.14
N GLN A 540 11.66 -36.12 -33.23
CA GLN A 540 11.56 -36.78 -34.54
C GLN A 540 12.84 -36.64 -35.38
N ASN A 541 13.78 -35.79 -34.95
CA ASN A 541 15.05 -35.52 -35.62
C ASN A 541 14.86 -35.09 -37.10
N LYS A 542 13.86 -34.23 -37.35
CA LYS A 542 13.41 -33.80 -38.69
C LYS A 542 13.17 -32.28 -38.70
N VAL A 543 13.49 -31.63 -39.82
CA VAL A 543 13.09 -30.23 -40.06
C VAL A 543 11.59 -30.20 -40.34
N LEU A 544 10.84 -29.48 -39.51
CA LEU A 544 9.39 -29.30 -39.65
C LEU A 544 9.08 -28.33 -40.80
N LYS A 545 9.75 -27.16 -40.80
CA LYS A 545 9.49 -26.09 -41.78
C LYS A 545 10.66 -25.11 -41.89
N THR A 546 10.86 -24.54 -43.07
CA THR A 546 11.87 -23.50 -43.34
C THR A 546 11.19 -22.33 -44.02
N PHE A 547 11.31 -21.14 -43.45
CA PHE A 547 10.80 -19.90 -44.03
C PHE A 547 11.94 -19.03 -44.55
N ILE A 548 11.76 -18.45 -45.74
CA ILE A 548 12.71 -17.56 -46.43
C ILE A 548 12.22 -16.11 -46.31
N ASP A 549 13.14 -15.16 -46.18
CA ASP A 549 12.90 -13.73 -45.93
C ASP A 549 12.16 -13.46 -44.60
N VAL A 550 12.45 -14.27 -43.58
CA VAL A 550 11.89 -14.12 -42.24
C VAL A 550 13.00 -13.74 -41.28
N GLU A 551 12.87 -12.55 -40.69
CA GLU A 551 13.84 -12.00 -39.74
C GLU A 551 13.73 -12.71 -38.38
N LYS A 552 12.52 -13.18 -38.03
CA LYS A 552 12.26 -13.89 -36.76
C LYS A 552 11.05 -14.81 -36.85
N GLY A 553 11.08 -15.94 -36.16
CA GLY A 553 9.93 -16.84 -36.01
C GLY A 553 9.67 -17.25 -34.56
N ALA A 554 8.40 -17.30 -34.17
CA ALA A 554 7.93 -17.78 -32.88
C ALA A 554 6.66 -18.65 -33.05
N TRP A 555 6.34 -19.48 -32.06
CA TRP A 555 5.15 -20.32 -32.07
C TRP A 555 3.92 -19.58 -31.54
N TYR A 556 2.76 -19.81 -32.18
CA TYR A 556 1.47 -19.29 -31.70
C TYR A 556 0.75 -20.30 -30.78
N PRO A 557 0.44 -19.95 -29.50
CA PRO A 557 0.03 -20.94 -28.48
C PRO A 557 -1.37 -21.57 -28.61
N GLU A 558 -2.27 -21.07 -29.45
CA GLU A 558 -3.69 -21.53 -29.47
C GLU A 558 -3.90 -22.96 -29.99
N SER A 559 -2.90 -23.62 -30.56
CA SER A 559 -3.00 -24.95 -31.13
C SER A 559 -2.21 -25.98 -30.32
N THR A 560 -2.91 -26.83 -29.56
CA THR A 560 -2.32 -27.95 -28.83
C THR A 560 -1.96 -29.16 -29.70
N ASP A 561 -2.31 -29.13 -30.99
CA ASP A 561 -2.03 -30.22 -31.93
C ASP A 561 -0.95 -29.81 -32.94
N MET A 562 0.17 -30.54 -32.95
CA MET A 562 1.30 -30.39 -33.87
C MET A 562 0.90 -30.88 -35.28
N ALA A 563 0.13 -30.10 -36.05
CA ALA A 563 -0.18 -30.41 -37.45
C ALA A 563 0.87 -29.81 -38.40
N GLU A 564 1.36 -30.60 -39.36
CA GLU A 564 2.49 -30.26 -40.25
C GLU A 564 2.15 -29.24 -41.37
N GLU A 565 0.88 -28.89 -41.62
CA GLU A 565 0.47 -28.27 -42.89
C GLU A 565 -0.05 -26.81 -42.84
N ASP A 566 -0.49 -26.28 -41.69
CA ASP A 566 -1.08 -24.93 -41.63
C ASP A 566 -0.08 -23.82 -41.26
N ASP A 567 0.02 -22.76 -42.08
CA ASP A 567 0.87 -21.58 -41.83
C ASP A 567 0.37 -20.70 -40.66
N SER A 568 -0.83 -20.95 -40.14
CA SER A 568 -1.43 -20.21 -39.03
C SER A 568 -0.81 -20.49 -37.65
N HIS A 569 0.13 -21.43 -37.56
CA HIS A 569 0.79 -21.81 -36.30
C HIS A 569 2.08 -21.02 -36.01
N TYR A 570 2.59 -20.29 -37.00
CA TYR A 570 3.87 -19.61 -36.93
C TYR A 570 3.68 -18.10 -36.93
N LEU A 571 4.10 -17.45 -35.84
CA LEU A 571 4.21 -16.00 -35.78
C LEU A 571 5.55 -15.59 -36.40
N LEU A 572 5.51 -14.93 -37.56
CA LEU A 572 6.69 -14.58 -38.34
C LEU A 572 6.88 -13.06 -38.37
N LEU A 573 8.13 -12.60 -38.29
CA LEU A 573 8.52 -11.23 -38.55
C LEU A 573 9.05 -11.14 -39.99
N LYS A 574 8.22 -10.61 -40.90
CA LYS A 574 8.55 -10.46 -42.32
C LYS A 574 8.45 -8.99 -42.70
N ASN A 575 9.50 -8.46 -43.34
CA ASN A 575 9.59 -7.03 -43.70
C ASN A 575 9.29 -6.10 -42.51
N LYS A 576 9.80 -6.43 -41.32
CA LYS A 576 9.59 -5.67 -40.07
C LYS A 576 8.12 -5.52 -39.63
N ARG A 577 7.23 -6.39 -40.13
CA ARG A 577 5.83 -6.53 -39.71
C ARG A 577 5.58 -7.91 -39.15
N ILE A 578 4.70 -7.99 -38.16
CA ILE A 578 4.30 -9.25 -37.52
C ILE A 578 3.20 -9.88 -38.37
N THR A 579 3.39 -11.13 -38.81
CA THR A 579 2.46 -11.88 -39.65
C THR A 579 2.09 -13.23 -39.04
N LEU A 580 0.84 -13.65 -39.24
CA LEU A 580 0.31 -14.96 -38.86
C LEU A 580 -0.45 -15.51 -40.08
N GLY A 581 0.10 -16.52 -40.76
CA GLY A 581 -0.42 -16.96 -42.07
C GLY A 581 -0.43 -15.81 -43.10
N THR A 582 -1.60 -15.55 -43.71
CA THR A 582 -1.81 -14.46 -44.69
C THR A 582 -2.14 -13.11 -44.06
N GLN A 583 -2.29 -13.05 -42.73
CA GLN A 583 -2.67 -11.85 -41.99
C GLN A 583 -1.46 -11.14 -41.40
N TYR A 584 -1.53 -9.81 -41.28
CA TYR A 584 -0.53 -9.01 -40.57
C TYR A 584 -1.17 -8.28 -39.39
N LEU A 585 -0.37 -8.03 -38.35
CA LEU A 585 -0.82 -7.31 -37.15
C LEU A 585 -0.81 -5.80 -37.43
N SER A 586 -2.01 -5.22 -37.54
CA SER A 586 -2.23 -3.77 -37.64
C SER A 586 -2.42 -3.14 -36.25
N GLY A 587 -2.14 -1.84 -36.10
CA GLY A 587 -2.36 -1.12 -34.83
C GLY A 587 -1.19 -1.17 -33.82
N ILE A 588 0.04 -1.45 -34.28
CA ILE A 588 1.22 -1.41 -33.41
C ILE A 588 1.45 0.02 -32.89
N GLY A 589 1.59 0.17 -31.58
CA GLY A 589 1.64 1.44 -30.86
C GLY A 589 0.28 1.99 -30.42
N GLU A 590 -0.83 1.51 -30.98
CA GLU A 590 -2.18 1.90 -30.60
C GLU A 590 -2.69 1.11 -29.38
N SER A 591 -3.85 1.52 -28.84
CA SER A 591 -4.49 0.84 -27.71
C SER A 591 -4.94 -0.58 -28.04
N TYR A 592 -5.27 -0.83 -29.30
CA TYR A 592 -5.69 -2.14 -29.79
C TYR A 592 -4.92 -2.50 -31.05
N ALA A 593 -4.53 -3.76 -31.17
CA ALA A 593 -3.93 -4.32 -32.36
C ALA A 593 -4.80 -5.46 -32.90
N ARG A 594 -4.92 -5.59 -34.22
CA ARG A 594 -5.76 -6.61 -34.86
C ARG A 594 -5.08 -7.22 -36.07
N PHE A 595 -5.21 -8.54 -36.22
CA PHE A 595 -4.82 -9.22 -37.45
C PHE A 595 -5.79 -8.90 -38.59
N VAL A 596 -5.26 -8.41 -39.71
CA VAL A 596 -6.01 -7.99 -40.91
C VAL A 596 -5.42 -8.70 -42.13
N ASP A 597 -6.28 -9.07 -43.09
CA ASP A 597 -5.86 -9.68 -44.34
C ASP A 597 -5.13 -8.68 -45.25
N GLN A 598 -4.11 -9.13 -45.97
CA GLN A 598 -3.35 -8.27 -46.89
C GLN A 598 -4.20 -7.68 -48.03
N SER A 599 -5.25 -8.39 -48.48
CA SER A 599 -6.12 -7.96 -49.59
C SER A 599 -7.04 -6.78 -49.25
N THR A 600 -7.35 -6.57 -47.96
CA THR A 600 -8.26 -5.48 -47.54
C THR A 600 -7.57 -4.12 -47.48
N GLN A 601 -6.23 -4.08 -47.42
CA GLN A 601 -5.47 -2.83 -47.37
C GLN A 601 -5.28 -2.21 -48.76
N GLU A 602 -5.07 -3.03 -49.80
CA GLU A 602 -4.92 -2.57 -51.20
C GLU A 602 -6.21 -1.87 -51.72
N GLN A 603 -7.39 -2.25 -51.21
CA GLN A 603 -8.66 -1.56 -51.52
C GLN A 603 -8.85 -0.24 -50.75
N ILE A 604 -8.26 -0.10 -49.55
CA ILE A 604 -8.35 1.12 -48.74
C ILE A 604 -7.30 2.15 -49.18
N GLU A 605 -6.15 1.69 -49.69
CA GLU A 605 -5.09 2.56 -50.24
C GLU A 605 -5.48 3.14 -51.61
N SER A 606 -6.34 2.50 -52.39
CA SER A 606 -6.88 3.08 -53.63
C SER A 606 -7.90 4.21 -53.44
N ASP A 607 -8.49 4.34 -52.25
CA ASP A 607 -9.60 5.29 -51.97
C ASP A 607 -9.18 6.54 -51.15
N LYS A 608 -7.89 6.71 -50.79
CA LYS A 608 -7.40 7.91 -50.09
C LYS A 608 -6.66 8.86 -51.03
N PRO A 609 -6.96 10.18 -51.03
CA PRO A 609 -6.27 11.15 -51.88
C PRO A 609 -4.81 11.35 -51.45
N GLU A 610 -3.91 11.46 -52.44
CA GLU A 610 -2.43 11.46 -52.44
C GLU A 610 -1.69 12.52 -51.58
N LYS A 611 -2.16 12.91 -50.39
CA LYS A 611 -1.48 13.94 -49.57
C LYS A 611 -1.04 13.57 -48.16
N THR A 612 -1.11 12.31 -47.76
CA THR A 612 -0.53 11.86 -46.47
C THR A 612 0.08 10.48 -46.54
N GLU A 613 1.01 10.25 -47.46
CA GLU A 613 1.93 9.10 -47.39
C GLU A 613 3.31 9.56 -46.93
N LYS A 614 3.43 9.84 -45.64
CA LYS A 614 4.66 9.46 -44.95
C LYS A 614 4.40 8.04 -44.47
N LYS A 615 5.09 7.05 -45.04
CA LYS A 615 5.22 5.73 -44.41
C LYS A 615 5.61 5.98 -42.95
N ASN A 616 4.78 5.58 -41.99
CA ASN A 616 5.11 5.68 -40.58
C ASN A 616 6.24 4.69 -40.29
N GLU A 617 7.49 5.11 -40.56
CA GLU A 617 8.72 4.38 -40.21
C GLU A 617 8.78 4.06 -38.70
N ASP A 618 8.04 4.82 -37.88
CA ASP A 618 7.97 4.71 -36.41
C ASP A 618 7.42 3.37 -35.88
N ASN A 619 6.72 2.58 -36.70
CA ASN A 619 6.05 1.34 -36.28
C ASN A 619 6.73 0.06 -36.78
N GLU A 620 7.92 0.15 -37.37
CA GLU A 620 8.67 -1.02 -37.83
C GLU A 620 9.24 -1.82 -36.63
N VAL A 621 8.93 -3.12 -36.59
CA VAL A 621 9.30 -4.04 -35.50
C VAL A 621 10.69 -4.64 -35.78
N LEU A 622 11.56 -4.62 -34.76
CA LEU A 622 12.88 -5.25 -34.79
C LEU A 622 12.89 -6.65 -34.17
N ASP A 623 12.13 -6.85 -33.09
CA ASP A 623 12.13 -8.13 -32.37
C ASP A 623 10.73 -8.39 -31.77
N VAL A 624 10.24 -9.64 -31.81
CA VAL A 624 8.90 -10.01 -31.31
C VAL A 624 8.89 -11.37 -30.61
N GLU A 625 8.18 -11.49 -29.49
CA GLU A 625 7.91 -12.75 -28.80
C GLU A 625 6.42 -13.02 -28.64
N CYS A 626 6.10 -14.30 -28.53
CA CYS A 626 4.74 -14.78 -28.29
C CYS A 626 4.75 -15.84 -27.19
N ILE A 627 3.87 -15.69 -26.21
CA ILE A 627 3.73 -16.61 -25.08
C ILE A 627 2.26 -16.75 -24.69
N SER A 628 1.93 -17.82 -23.96
CA SER A 628 0.63 -17.91 -23.27
C SER A 628 0.86 -17.97 -21.77
N VAL A 629 0.75 -16.83 -21.10
CA VAL A 629 0.97 -16.72 -19.64
C VAL A 629 -0.27 -17.13 -18.86
N VAL A 630 -1.43 -16.71 -19.35
CA VAL A 630 -2.74 -16.98 -18.76
C VAL A 630 -3.43 -18.03 -19.62
N GLU A 631 -4.01 -19.05 -18.98
CA GLU A 631 -4.70 -20.13 -19.67
C GLU A 631 -5.78 -19.57 -20.64
N GLY A 632 -5.70 -19.98 -21.91
CA GLY A 632 -6.62 -19.54 -22.96
C GLY A 632 -6.38 -18.12 -23.49
N LYS A 633 -5.27 -17.45 -23.12
CA LYS A 633 -4.86 -16.16 -23.71
C LYS A 633 -3.46 -16.22 -24.31
N VAL A 634 -3.30 -15.53 -25.43
CA VAL A 634 -2.01 -15.25 -26.08
C VAL A 634 -1.55 -13.85 -25.76
N ASP A 635 -0.28 -13.72 -25.41
CA ASP A 635 0.43 -12.47 -25.17
C ASP A 635 1.55 -12.29 -26.22
N ILE A 636 1.58 -11.12 -26.86
CA ILE A 636 2.57 -10.74 -27.87
C ILE A 636 3.31 -9.51 -27.35
N PHE A 637 4.63 -9.50 -27.40
CA PHE A 637 5.41 -8.31 -27.06
C PHE A 637 6.53 -8.09 -28.06
N CYS A 638 6.73 -6.83 -28.42
CA CYS A 638 7.64 -6.45 -29.49
C CYS A 638 8.43 -5.19 -29.18
N VAL A 639 9.58 -5.07 -29.83
CA VAL A 639 10.42 -3.87 -29.80
C VAL A 639 10.48 -3.26 -31.20
N THR A 640 10.32 -1.95 -31.27
CA THR A 640 10.37 -1.17 -32.52
C THR A 640 11.75 -0.57 -32.78
N GLN A 641 11.97 -0.04 -33.99
CA GLN A 641 13.21 0.67 -34.36
C GLN A 641 13.55 1.89 -33.51
N ASN A 642 12.53 2.55 -32.97
CA ASN A 642 12.68 3.69 -32.07
C ASN A 642 12.89 3.24 -30.60
N ASN A 643 13.19 1.96 -30.38
CA ASN A 643 13.40 1.33 -29.07
C ASN A 643 12.20 1.43 -28.11
N ASN A 644 10.98 1.59 -28.66
CA ASN A 644 9.75 1.44 -27.90
C ASN A 644 9.42 -0.04 -27.75
N PHE A 645 9.11 -0.45 -26.53
CA PHE A 645 8.61 -1.79 -26.20
C PHE A 645 7.08 -1.74 -26.05
N TYR A 646 6.38 -2.66 -26.68
CA TYR A 646 4.93 -2.79 -26.57
C TYR A 646 4.56 -4.21 -26.16
N TYR A 647 3.57 -4.32 -25.27
CA TYR A 647 3.02 -5.60 -24.81
C TYR A 647 1.52 -5.63 -25.05
N TYR A 648 1.08 -6.69 -25.70
CA TYR A 648 -0.27 -6.91 -26.17
C TYR A 648 -0.82 -8.21 -25.60
N ARG A 649 -2.04 -8.16 -25.08
CA ARG A 649 -2.77 -9.33 -24.56
C ARG A 649 -4.02 -9.56 -25.39
N SER A 650 -4.24 -10.79 -25.81
CA SER A 650 -5.45 -11.17 -26.56
C SER A 650 -6.73 -10.91 -25.77
N LEU A 651 -7.73 -10.41 -26.49
CA LEU A 651 -9.10 -10.23 -26.01
C LEU A 651 -9.93 -11.50 -26.32
N PRO A 652 -11.13 -11.65 -25.72
CA PRO A 652 -12.03 -12.75 -26.07
C PRO A 652 -12.43 -12.79 -27.56
N GLN A 653 -12.31 -11.65 -28.26
CA GLN A 653 -12.48 -11.57 -29.71
C GLN A 653 -11.22 -12.08 -30.41
N LYS A 654 -11.36 -13.12 -31.24
CA LYS A 654 -10.24 -13.74 -31.97
C LYS A 654 -9.46 -12.72 -32.79
N GLY A 655 -8.14 -12.75 -32.66
CA GLY A 655 -7.21 -11.91 -33.43
C GLY A 655 -7.17 -10.44 -33.02
N VAL A 656 -7.82 -10.05 -31.91
CA VAL A 656 -7.77 -8.69 -31.34
C VAL A 656 -6.96 -8.71 -30.04
N PHE A 657 -6.08 -7.72 -29.88
CA PHE A 657 -5.20 -7.58 -28.73
C PHE A 657 -5.32 -6.20 -28.13
N GLU A 658 -5.23 -6.12 -26.81
CA GLU A 658 -5.18 -4.89 -26.03
C GLU A 658 -3.76 -4.60 -25.58
N ARG A 659 -3.32 -3.35 -25.74
CA ARG A 659 -2.03 -2.87 -25.21
C ARG A 659 -2.10 -2.74 -23.68
N LEU A 660 -1.25 -3.45 -22.97
CA LEU A 660 -1.13 -3.30 -21.52
C LEU A 660 -0.32 -2.03 -21.18
N LYS A 661 -0.77 -1.30 -20.15
CA LYS A 661 -0.05 -0.13 -19.60
C LYS A 661 1.15 -0.61 -18.77
N ILE A 662 2.29 -0.84 -19.42
CA ILE A 662 3.53 -1.26 -18.76
C ILE A 662 4.53 -0.11 -18.80
N GLU A 663 5.05 0.27 -17.64
CA GLU A 663 6.09 1.28 -17.54
C GLU A 663 7.45 0.68 -17.89
N ILE A 664 8.16 1.32 -18.82
CA ILE A 664 9.48 0.90 -19.29
C ILE A 664 10.48 1.95 -18.82
N PRO A 665 11.68 1.55 -18.34
CA PRO A 665 12.73 2.52 -18.05
C PRO A 665 13.15 3.22 -19.36
N HIS A 666 13.08 4.54 -19.43
CA HIS A 666 13.52 5.31 -20.59
C HIS A 666 14.69 6.21 -20.20
N LYS A 667 15.77 6.18 -21.01
CA LYS A 667 16.84 7.18 -21.01
C LYS A 667 17.21 7.44 -22.46
N LYS A 668 17.65 8.67 -22.76
CA LYS A 668 18.22 9.02 -24.06
C LYS A 668 19.43 8.13 -24.34
N GLU A 669 19.29 7.24 -25.33
CA GLU A 669 20.39 6.39 -25.76
C GLU A 669 21.44 7.23 -26.47
N SER A 670 22.65 7.29 -25.89
CA SER A 670 23.83 7.86 -26.55
C SER A 670 24.43 6.88 -27.58
N LYS A 671 24.17 5.58 -27.41
CA LYS A 671 24.64 4.49 -28.28
C LYS A 671 23.45 3.71 -28.85
N LYS A 672 23.44 3.52 -30.17
CA LYS A 672 22.44 2.68 -30.88
C LYS A 672 22.77 1.20 -30.66
N VAL A 673 22.35 0.63 -29.54
CA VAL A 673 22.36 -0.83 -29.36
C VAL A 673 21.06 -1.39 -29.94
N PRO A 674 21.09 -2.30 -30.94
CA PRO A 674 19.86 -2.90 -31.45
C PRO A 674 19.23 -3.73 -30.32
N PRO A 675 17.97 -3.44 -29.93
CA PRO A 675 17.35 -4.13 -28.82
C PRO A 675 17.05 -5.59 -29.19
N LYS A 676 17.31 -6.50 -28.26
CA LYS A 676 17.08 -7.95 -28.43
C LYS A 676 16.38 -8.51 -27.21
N ILE A 677 15.33 -9.28 -27.40
CA ILE A 677 14.64 -10.00 -26.33
C ILE A 677 15.37 -11.33 -26.13
N VAL A 678 15.56 -11.82 -24.91
CA VAL A 678 16.19 -13.12 -24.62
C VAL A 678 15.38 -13.83 -23.54
N GLU A 679 15.05 -15.11 -23.71
CA GLU A 679 14.40 -15.93 -22.67
C GLU A 679 15.45 -16.46 -21.68
N LEU A 680 15.26 -16.25 -20.37
CA LEU A 680 16.26 -16.53 -19.32
C LEU A 680 16.19 -17.95 -18.70
N MET A 681 15.59 -18.93 -19.40
CA MET A 681 15.43 -20.36 -19.02
C MET A 681 14.35 -20.76 -17.98
N ARG A 682 13.93 -22.03 -18.10
CA ARG A 682 12.78 -22.74 -17.50
C ARG A 682 13.18 -23.52 -16.24
N THR A 683 12.38 -23.42 -15.18
CA THR A 683 12.36 -24.39 -14.06
C THR A 683 10.99 -25.04 -13.85
N SER A 684 9.95 -24.62 -14.57
CA SER A 684 8.64 -25.25 -14.51
C SER A 684 7.89 -25.20 -15.85
N SER A 685 6.89 -26.07 -15.96
CA SER A 685 5.96 -26.14 -17.10
C SER A 685 4.96 -24.97 -17.14
N LYS A 686 4.90 -24.11 -16.11
CA LYS A 686 3.95 -22.99 -16.02
C LYS A 686 4.54 -21.72 -16.63
N ALA A 687 3.84 -21.14 -17.61
CA ALA A 687 4.28 -19.94 -18.31
C ALA A 687 4.38 -18.68 -17.42
N SER A 688 3.75 -18.67 -16.24
CA SER A 688 3.86 -17.62 -15.23
C SER A 688 5.25 -17.49 -14.59
N GLU A 689 6.11 -18.51 -14.71
CA GLU A 689 7.45 -18.51 -14.11
C GLU A 689 8.56 -18.19 -15.12
N LYS A 690 8.20 -17.89 -16.37
CA LYS A 690 9.17 -17.49 -17.41
C LYS A 690 9.68 -16.08 -17.15
N ARG A 691 10.98 -15.87 -17.35
CA ARG A 691 11.63 -14.55 -17.31
C ARG A 691 12.25 -14.22 -18.66
N PHE A 692 12.13 -12.97 -19.10
CA PHE A 692 12.77 -12.48 -20.32
C PHE A 692 13.70 -11.31 -20.00
N LEU A 693 14.90 -11.29 -20.56
CA LEU A 693 15.79 -10.13 -20.53
C LEU A 693 15.64 -9.36 -21.84
N VAL A 694 15.39 -8.07 -21.76
CA VAL A 694 15.43 -7.19 -22.92
C VAL A 694 16.77 -6.48 -22.93
N CYS A 695 17.67 -6.96 -23.79
CA CYS A 695 19.00 -6.41 -24.03
C CYS A 695 18.89 -5.11 -24.82
N ARG A 696 19.50 -4.04 -24.31
CA ARG A 696 19.60 -2.70 -24.92
C ARG A 696 20.56 -1.85 -24.07
N ALA A 697 20.67 -0.55 -24.37
CA ALA A 697 21.45 0.39 -23.56
C ALA A 697 21.06 0.39 -22.07
N PHE A 698 19.76 0.26 -21.77
CA PHE A 698 19.19 0.15 -20.42
C PHE A 698 18.40 -1.15 -20.26
N PRO A 699 19.08 -2.28 -20.00
CA PRO A 699 18.43 -3.58 -19.96
C PRO A 699 17.41 -3.70 -18.82
N PHE A 700 16.40 -4.53 -19.03
CA PHE A 700 15.40 -4.85 -18.00
C PHE A 700 14.94 -6.30 -18.12
N ILE A 701 14.55 -6.87 -16.98
CA ILE A 701 13.96 -8.20 -16.88
C ILE A 701 12.44 -8.04 -16.87
N LEU A 702 11.77 -8.83 -17.70
CA LEU A 702 10.32 -9.02 -17.72
C LEU A 702 10.00 -10.30 -16.93
N GLU A 703 9.22 -10.14 -15.86
CA GLU A 703 8.73 -11.22 -15.00
C GLU A 703 7.21 -11.15 -14.91
N PHE A 704 6.52 -12.28 -14.68
CA PHE A 704 5.06 -12.30 -14.60
C PHE A 704 4.59 -12.50 -13.17
N CYS A 705 3.97 -11.46 -12.58
CA CYS A 705 3.35 -11.56 -11.25
C CYS A 705 1.83 -11.74 -11.45
N TYR A 706 1.26 -12.86 -10.98
CA TYR A 706 -0.15 -13.24 -11.21
C TYR A 706 -0.54 -13.15 -12.69
N GLY A 707 0.36 -13.54 -13.59
CA GLY A 707 0.16 -13.44 -15.03
C GLY A 707 0.15 -12.03 -15.61
N PHE A 708 0.48 -10.98 -14.85
CA PHE A 708 0.69 -9.63 -15.39
C PHE A 708 2.19 -9.37 -15.59
N PRO A 709 2.61 -8.83 -16.75
CA PRO A 709 4.01 -8.50 -16.99
C PRO A 709 4.50 -7.34 -16.12
N CYS A 710 5.62 -7.57 -15.46
CA CYS A 710 6.30 -6.64 -14.57
C CYS A 710 7.71 -6.39 -15.11
N VAL A 711 8.10 -5.11 -15.18
CA VAL A 711 9.41 -4.68 -15.71
C VAL A 711 10.33 -4.33 -14.55
N ILE A 712 11.47 -5.01 -14.49
CA ILE A 712 12.48 -4.85 -13.45
C ILE A 712 13.77 -4.33 -14.10
N PRO A 713 14.18 -3.08 -13.86
CA PRO A 713 15.43 -2.56 -14.40
C PRO A 713 16.64 -3.39 -13.95
N TYR A 714 17.59 -3.55 -14.85
CA TYR A 714 18.85 -4.24 -14.59
C TYR A 714 20.00 -3.23 -14.50
N VAL A 715 20.95 -3.44 -13.59
CA VAL A 715 21.96 -2.42 -13.22
C VAL A 715 23.03 -2.23 -14.29
N GLU A 716 23.40 -3.29 -15.01
CA GLU A 716 24.49 -3.20 -15.97
C GLU A 716 24.15 -2.31 -17.17
N ASN A 717 25.08 -1.43 -17.53
CA ASN A 717 24.93 -0.54 -18.68
C ASN A 717 25.22 -1.31 -19.97
N SER A 718 24.32 -1.16 -20.96
CA SER A 718 24.47 -1.66 -22.34
C SER A 718 24.80 -3.15 -22.46
N ILE A 719 23.76 -3.98 -22.47
CA ILE A 719 23.86 -5.40 -22.80
C ILE A 719 23.51 -5.57 -24.28
N TYR A 720 24.44 -6.14 -25.06
CA TYR A 720 24.25 -6.43 -26.48
C TYR A 720 23.54 -7.76 -26.68
N ASP A 721 23.97 -8.78 -25.94
CA ASP A 721 23.40 -10.12 -26.00
C ASP A 721 23.52 -10.82 -24.64
N ALA A 722 22.67 -11.81 -24.44
CA ALA A 722 22.67 -12.61 -23.23
C ALA A 722 22.36 -14.07 -23.55
N VAL A 723 23.00 -14.98 -22.83
CA VAL A 723 22.73 -16.41 -22.88
C VAL A 723 22.56 -16.92 -21.47
N ALA A 724 21.44 -17.56 -21.17
CA ALA A 724 21.25 -18.24 -19.89
C ALA A 724 22.09 -19.52 -19.86
N ILE A 725 22.98 -19.64 -18.86
CA ILE A 725 23.80 -20.83 -18.63
C ILE A 725 23.05 -21.81 -17.72
N ASP A 726 22.46 -21.29 -16.65
CA ASP A 726 21.69 -22.02 -15.63
C ASP A 726 20.61 -21.11 -15.06
N THR A 727 19.69 -21.68 -14.27
CA THR A 727 18.60 -21.02 -13.54
C THR A 727 19.01 -19.78 -12.75
N SER A 728 20.27 -19.73 -12.31
CA SER A 728 20.84 -18.62 -11.54
C SER A 728 21.99 -17.90 -12.25
N LYS A 729 22.49 -18.41 -13.39
CA LYS A 729 23.71 -17.88 -14.03
C LYS A 729 23.45 -17.46 -15.48
N LEU A 730 23.84 -16.25 -15.80
CA LEU A 730 23.74 -15.64 -17.11
C LEU A 730 25.14 -15.31 -17.66
N PHE A 731 25.33 -15.53 -18.95
CA PHE A 731 26.43 -14.96 -19.70
C PHE A 731 25.94 -13.70 -20.40
N LEU A 732 26.61 -12.57 -20.18
CA LEU A 732 26.26 -11.26 -20.74
C LEU A 732 27.40 -10.76 -21.62
N GLN A 733 27.05 -10.28 -22.82
CA GLN A 733 27.96 -9.58 -23.69
C GLN A 733 27.79 -8.08 -23.49
N THR A 734 28.82 -7.45 -22.92
CA THR A 734 28.84 -6.03 -22.55
C THR A 734 29.94 -5.27 -23.31
N ASP A 735 30.02 -3.95 -23.11
CA ASP A 735 31.12 -3.11 -23.62
C ASP A 735 32.51 -3.60 -23.14
N GLU A 736 32.59 -4.23 -21.97
CA GLU A 736 33.85 -4.72 -21.34
C GLU A 736 34.21 -6.17 -21.74
N GLY A 737 33.38 -6.80 -22.57
CA GLY A 737 33.53 -8.20 -23.01
C GLY A 737 32.47 -9.14 -22.42
N GLY A 738 32.77 -10.44 -22.42
CA GLY A 738 31.90 -11.50 -21.91
C GLY A 738 32.01 -11.66 -20.39
N VAL A 739 30.91 -11.48 -19.67
CA VAL A 739 30.86 -11.60 -18.21
C VAL A 739 29.84 -12.69 -17.83
N THR A 740 30.26 -13.60 -16.95
CA THR A 740 29.32 -14.53 -16.30
C THR A 740 28.84 -13.91 -15.00
N VAL A 741 27.52 -13.80 -14.86
CA VAL A 741 26.84 -13.18 -13.73
C VAL A 741 25.92 -14.18 -13.05
N THR A 742 25.89 -14.16 -11.72
CA THR A 742 24.86 -14.86 -10.92
C THR A 742 23.76 -13.87 -10.52
N LEU A 743 22.50 -14.21 -10.85
CA LEU A 743 21.33 -13.45 -10.43
C LEU A 743 21.01 -13.74 -8.95
N PRO A 744 20.71 -12.71 -8.15
CA PRO A 744 20.31 -12.90 -6.76
C PRO A 744 19.00 -13.68 -6.64
N LYS A 745 18.86 -14.43 -5.55
CA LYS A 745 17.57 -14.99 -5.15
C LYS A 745 16.75 -13.87 -4.50
N PHE A 746 15.92 -13.19 -5.29
CA PHE A 746 14.95 -12.23 -4.79
C PHE A 746 13.53 -12.70 -5.10
N GLU A 747 12.60 -12.31 -4.24
CA GLU A 747 11.18 -12.43 -4.51
C GLU A 747 10.68 -11.14 -5.15
N THR A 748 9.77 -11.26 -6.11
CA THR A 748 9.16 -10.11 -6.77
C THR A 748 7.86 -9.73 -6.10
N PHE A 749 7.74 -8.44 -5.78
CA PHE A 749 6.51 -7.84 -5.31
C PHE A 749 5.50 -7.63 -6.44
N ASN A 750 4.21 -7.46 -6.13
CA ASN A 750 3.07 -7.35 -7.07
C ASN A 750 3.20 -6.29 -8.18
N TYR A 751 4.24 -5.45 -8.13
CA TYR A 751 4.57 -4.39 -9.10
C TYR A 751 5.95 -4.56 -9.76
N GLY A 752 6.58 -5.73 -9.70
CA GLY A 752 7.89 -5.95 -10.33
C GLY A 752 9.05 -5.36 -9.56
N ILE A 753 8.93 -5.31 -8.23
CA ILE A 753 9.96 -4.73 -7.37
C ILE A 753 10.60 -5.86 -6.58
N PRO A 754 11.91 -6.10 -6.75
CA PRO A 754 12.67 -7.01 -5.91
C PRO A 754 12.57 -6.62 -4.43
N ILE A 755 12.10 -7.55 -3.62
CA ILE A 755 12.04 -7.39 -2.16
C ILE A 755 12.78 -8.52 -1.46
N GLN A 756 13.36 -8.18 -0.31
CA GLN A 756 13.90 -9.13 0.64
C GLN A 756 13.22 -8.90 2.00
N GLU A 757 12.49 -9.91 2.45
CA GLU A 757 11.71 -9.85 3.69
C GLU A 757 12.44 -10.55 4.83
N ILE A 758 12.44 -9.90 6.00
CA ILE A 758 12.98 -10.43 7.24
C ILE A 758 11.91 -10.34 8.32
N ILE A 759 11.53 -11.48 8.89
CA ILE A 759 10.49 -11.55 9.93
C ILE A 759 11.08 -11.13 11.27
N VAL A 760 10.36 -10.25 11.97
CA VAL A 760 10.73 -9.71 13.29
C VAL A 760 9.64 -10.07 14.29
N GLY A 761 10.00 -10.68 15.43
CA GLY A 761 9.04 -11.19 16.41
C GLY A 761 8.23 -10.14 17.21
N GLY A 762 8.29 -8.86 16.83
CA GLY A 762 7.62 -7.73 17.50
C GLY A 762 7.38 -6.57 16.53
N THR A 763 6.75 -5.49 16.97
CA THR A 763 6.45 -4.32 16.13
C THR A 763 7.71 -3.45 15.97
N PRO A 764 8.27 -3.31 14.75
CA PRO A 764 9.41 -2.44 14.52
C PRO A 764 8.96 -0.97 14.39
N HIS A 765 9.58 -0.04 15.14
CA HIS A 765 9.13 1.36 15.22
C HIS A 765 10.03 2.33 14.46
N ASN A 766 11.33 2.35 14.77
CA ASN A 766 12.30 3.25 14.14
C ASN A 766 13.48 2.49 13.53
N ILE A 767 14.05 3.02 12.45
CA ILE A 767 15.18 2.42 11.74
C ILE A 767 16.15 3.47 11.21
N ILE A 768 17.44 3.17 11.31
CA ILE A 768 18.52 4.01 10.81
C ILE A 768 19.61 3.16 10.14
N SER A 769 20.21 3.71 9.08
CA SER A 769 21.44 3.20 8.52
C SER A 769 22.62 3.99 9.11
N SER A 770 23.56 3.29 9.74
CA SER A 770 24.84 3.82 10.18
C SER A 770 25.93 3.37 9.20
N PRO A 771 27.05 4.11 9.05
CA PRO A 771 28.17 3.67 8.21
C PRO A 771 28.71 2.27 8.53
N ILE A 772 28.45 1.75 9.72
CA ILE A 772 28.92 0.45 10.20
C ILE A 772 27.87 -0.65 9.96
N GLY A 773 26.59 -0.29 9.85
CA GLY A 773 25.50 -1.24 9.67
C GLY A 773 24.11 -0.70 10.07
N LEU A 774 23.10 -1.56 10.02
CA LEU A 774 21.70 -1.18 10.23
C LEU A 774 21.29 -1.32 11.70
N VAL A 775 20.63 -0.30 12.27
CA VAL A 775 20.12 -0.29 13.65
C VAL A 775 18.63 0.03 13.65
N TYR A 776 17.85 -0.72 14.43
CA TYR A 776 16.40 -0.54 14.51
C TYR A 776 15.86 -0.80 15.92
N THR A 777 14.64 -0.37 16.18
CA THR A 777 13.94 -0.58 17.45
C THR A 777 12.73 -1.48 17.25
N ILE A 778 12.50 -2.39 18.20
CA ILE A 778 11.37 -3.32 18.22
C ILE A 778 10.66 -3.17 19.56
N SER A 779 9.33 -3.19 19.55
CA SER A 779 8.52 -3.35 20.75
C SER A 779 7.86 -4.73 20.79
N THR A 780 7.76 -5.30 21.99
CA THR A 780 6.95 -6.49 22.27
C THR A 780 5.97 -6.18 23.39
N THR A 781 4.71 -6.59 23.21
CA THR A 781 3.70 -6.42 24.26
C THR A 781 3.81 -7.57 25.26
N THR A 782 3.91 -7.24 26.55
CA THR A 782 3.86 -8.19 27.67
C THR A 782 2.68 -7.87 28.58
N THR A 783 2.01 -8.90 29.10
CA THR A 783 0.93 -8.77 30.08
C THR A 783 1.52 -8.69 31.49
N LEU A 784 1.22 -7.63 32.24
CA LEU A 784 1.51 -7.60 33.67
C LEU A 784 0.33 -8.20 34.46
N GLU A 785 0.62 -9.16 35.33
CA GLU A 785 -0.37 -9.81 36.20
C GLU A 785 -0.73 -8.97 37.44
N SER A 786 0.01 -7.88 37.71
CA SER A 786 -0.28 -6.93 38.79
C SER A 786 -0.09 -5.48 38.34
N PRO A 787 -1.02 -4.56 38.63
CA PRO A 787 -0.72 -3.14 38.52
C PRO A 787 0.22 -2.78 39.68
N ASP A 788 1.53 -2.79 39.44
CA ASP A 788 2.46 -1.94 40.20
C ASP A 788 2.28 -0.48 39.75
N CYS A 789 1.03 -0.04 39.55
CA CYS A 789 0.72 1.37 39.51
C CYS A 789 0.77 1.84 40.97
N PRO A 790 1.72 2.70 41.36
CA PRO A 790 1.63 3.33 42.67
C PRO A 790 0.26 4.02 42.75
N PRO A 791 -0.44 3.94 43.90
CA PRO A 791 -1.71 4.64 44.06
C PRO A 791 -1.50 6.11 43.71
N GLN A 792 -2.42 6.68 42.94
CA GLN A 792 -2.47 8.11 42.63
C GLN A 792 -2.27 8.88 43.94
N LEU A 793 -1.11 9.50 44.11
CA LEU A 793 -0.91 10.44 45.21
C LEU A 793 -1.67 11.71 44.81
N PRO A 794 -2.71 12.13 45.55
CA PRO A 794 -3.40 13.36 45.24
C PRO A 794 -2.41 14.52 45.26
N HIS A 795 -2.38 15.29 44.17
CA HIS A 795 -1.60 16.51 44.06
C HIS A 795 -2.00 17.51 45.16
N SER A 796 -1.22 17.58 46.23
CA SER A 796 -1.06 18.81 47.00
C SER A 796 0.38 18.92 47.49
N SER A 797 1.10 19.86 46.90
CA SER A 797 2.44 20.30 47.31
C SER A 797 2.39 21.16 48.58
N THR A 798 1.68 20.68 49.60
CA THR A 798 1.68 21.26 50.95
C THR A 798 1.67 20.13 51.98
N GLN A 799 2.84 19.82 52.54
CA GLN A 799 3.05 18.88 53.64
C GLN A 799 2.38 19.32 54.97
N GLN A 800 1.24 20.01 54.96
CA GLN A 800 0.59 20.52 56.18
C GLN A 800 -0.79 19.94 56.48
N ASN A 801 -1.44 19.19 55.57
CA ASN A 801 -2.76 18.59 55.83
C ASN A 801 -2.75 17.05 55.73
N ALA A 802 -1.81 16.39 56.41
CA ALA A 802 -1.71 14.92 56.45
C ALA A 802 -2.67 14.24 57.45
N LEU A 803 -3.84 14.82 57.76
CA LEU A 803 -4.76 14.29 58.78
C LEU A 803 -6.17 13.93 58.29
N GLU A 804 -6.51 14.20 57.03
CA GLU A 804 -7.73 13.63 56.45
C GLU A 804 -7.34 12.42 55.59
N LYS A 805 -7.61 11.21 56.12
CA LYS A 805 -7.60 10.02 55.29
C LYS A 805 -8.57 10.28 54.12
N PRO A 806 -8.14 10.11 52.85
CA PRO A 806 -9.09 10.14 51.75
C PRO A 806 -10.17 9.09 52.03
N PRO A 807 -11.44 9.32 51.61
CA PRO A 807 -12.44 8.28 51.69
C PRO A 807 -11.87 7.04 51.02
N GLU A 808 -11.84 5.92 51.74
CA GLU A 808 -11.52 4.62 51.15
C GLU A 808 -12.55 4.40 50.04
N LEU A 809 -12.15 4.67 48.80
CA LEU A 809 -12.87 4.19 47.63
C LEU A 809 -12.85 2.67 47.77
N THR A 810 -13.96 2.10 48.21
CA THR A 810 -14.21 0.64 48.26
C THR A 810 -14.34 0.03 46.86
N ALA A 811 -13.85 0.73 45.83
CA ALA A 811 -13.59 0.12 44.55
C ALA A 811 -12.30 -0.68 44.72
N THR A 812 -12.42 -2.00 44.79
CA THR A 812 -11.30 -2.87 44.46
C THR A 812 -10.69 -2.33 43.17
N PRO A 813 -9.37 -2.06 43.09
CA PRO A 813 -8.77 -1.76 41.81
C PRO A 813 -9.12 -2.95 40.92
N LEU A 814 -9.90 -2.71 39.87
CA LEU A 814 -10.16 -3.70 38.84
C LEU A 814 -8.79 -4.27 38.51
N ARG A 815 -8.58 -5.58 38.77
CA ARG A 815 -7.35 -6.30 38.40
C ARG A 815 -7.27 -6.23 36.87
N ALA A 816 -6.78 -5.12 36.36
CA ALA A 816 -6.59 -4.88 34.95
C ALA A 816 -5.25 -5.49 34.59
N GLU A 817 -5.28 -6.55 33.79
CA GLU A 817 -4.09 -7.04 33.09
C GLU A 817 -3.63 -5.90 32.14
N LEU A 818 -2.60 -5.17 32.55
CA LEU A 818 -2.04 -4.06 31.77
C LEU A 818 -1.10 -4.63 30.71
N PHE A 819 -1.37 -4.28 29.45
CA PHE A 819 -0.45 -4.54 28.35
C PHE A 819 0.63 -3.46 28.34
N LEU A 820 1.86 -3.82 28.69
CA LEU A 820 3.00 -2.92 28.62
C LEU A 820 3.92 -3.30 27.47
N GLU A 821 4.26 -2.31 26.66
CA GLU A 821 5.25 -2.46 25.60
C GLU A 821 6.67 -2.43 26.17
N HIS A 822 7.49 -3.38 25.75
CA HIS A 822 8.90 -3.47 26.08
C HIS A 822 9.72 -3.18 24.83
N TYR A 823 10.49 -2.08 24.86
CA TYR A 823 11.31 -1.65 23.73
C TYR A 823 12.71 -2.24 23.78
N LYS A 824 13.24 -2.57 22.59
CA LYS A 824 14.55 -3.15 22.37
C LYS A 824 15.23 -2.48 21.18
N LEU A 825 16.46 -2.01 21.36
CA LEU A 825 17.33 -1.54 20.27
C LEU A 825 18.14 -2.73 19.75
N VAL A 826 18.14 -2.96 18.44
CA VAL A 826 18.79 -4.11 17.80
C VAL A 826 19.75 -3.64 16.71
N TYR A 827 20.96 -4.20 16.70
CA TYR A 827 21.93 -4.04 15.63
C TYR A 827 21.83 -5.24 14.69
N PHE A 828 21.39 -4.98 13.47
CA PHE A 828 20.94 -6.00 12.52
C PHE A 828 22.05 -6.96 12.12
N ASP A 829 23.21 -6.45 11.69
CA ASP A 829 24.27 -7.25 11.07
C ASP A 829 24.91 -8.26 12.03
N GLN A 830 24.77 -8.05 13.34
CA GLN A 830 25.41 -8.87 14.36
C GLN A 830 24.45 -9.43 15.41
N ASN A 831 23.13 -9.22 15.24
CA ASN A 831 22.05 -9.74 16.09
C ASN A 831 22.20 -9.43 17.58
N GLN A 832 22.88 -8.33 17.91
CA GLN A 832 23.02 -7.81 19.28
C GLN A 832 21.92 -6.83 19.63
N SER A 833 21.65 -6.67 20.92
CA SER A 833 20.54 -5.82 21.35
C SER A 833 20.63 -5.27 22.77
N PHE A 834 20.06 -4.09 22.96
CA PHE A 834 19.89 -3.43 24.24
C PHE A 834 18.40 -3.31 24.59
N THR A 835 18.00 -3.76 25.77
CA THR A 835 16.60 -3.71 26.26
C THR A 835 16.41 -2.52 27.20
N PHE A 836 15.37 -1.73 26.98
CA PHE A 836 15.00 -0.61 27.85
C PHE A 836 14.14 -1.08 29.03
N ASP A 837 14.06 -0.27 30.09
CA ASP A 837 13.24 -0.61 31.26
C ASP A 837 11.73 -0.57 30.94
N LYS A 838 10.93 -1.25 31.76
CA LYS A 838 9.46 -1.31 31.60
C LYS A 838 8.84 0.10 31.64
N GLY A 839 7.91 0.38 30.73
CA GLY A 839 7.24 1.69 30.63
C GLY A 839 8.08 2.78 29.94
N MET A 840 9.30 2.47 29.50
CA MET A 840 10.07 3.33 28.61
C MET A 840 9.72 3.05 27.15
N PHE A 841 9.43 4.10 26.38
CA PHE A 841 9.21 4.01 24.94
C PHE A 841 10.18 4.90 24.18
N VAL A 842 10.63 4.42 23.02
CA VAL A 842 11.54 5.15 22.15
C VAL A 842 10.73 6.04 21.22
N ASN A 843 10.98 7.34 21.27
CA ASN A 843 10.27 8.33 20.46
C ASN A 843 11.09 8.76 19.23
N SER A 844 12.42 8.84 19.34
CA SER A 844 13.27 9.24 18.20
C SER A 844 14.58 8.46 18.16
N LEU A 845 14.99 8.08 16.95
CA LEU A 845 16.25 7.39 16.67
C LEU A 845 16.99 8.11 15.53
N ARG A 846 18.23 8.54 15.76
CA ARG A 846 19.05 9.27 14.77
C ARG A 846 20.53 8.92 14.86
N VAL A 847 21.20 8.93 13.72
CA VAL A 847 22.68 8.99 13.65
C VAL A 847 23.10 10.43 13.87
N LEU A 848 24.05 10.64 14.79
CA LEU A 848 24.45 11.96 15.27
C LEU A 848 25.95 12.16 15.08
N GLU A 849 26.32 13.21 14.36
CA GLU A 849 27.72 13.65 14.23
C GLU A 849 28.05 14.69 15.31
N LEU A 850 28.65 14.26 16.40
CA LEU A 850 28.88 15.07 17.60
C LEU A 850 30.36 15.35 17.80
N THR A 851 30.70 16.55 18.27
CA THR A 851 32.08 16.91 18.63
C THR A 851 32.27 16.75 20.14
N ILE A 852 32.98 15.70 20.55
CA ILE A 852 33.28 15.36 21.95
C ILE A 852 34.79 15.43 22.14
N ASN A 853 35.29 16.11 23.19
CA ASN A 853 36.73 16.35 23.38
C ASN A 853 37.42 16.97 22.14
N SER A 854 36.71 17.80 21.38
CA SER A 854 37.18 18.38 20.10
C SER A 854 37.39 17.38 18.96
N VAL A 855 36.97 16.12 19.13
CA VAL A 855 36.98 15.08 18.10
C VAL A 855 35.56 14.84 17.61
N LYS A 856 35.36 14.80 16.30
CA LYS A 856 34.08 14.41 15.71
C LYS A 856 33.90 12.91 15.84
N ARG A 857 32.75 12.49 16.35
CA ARG A 857 32.35 11.09 16.50
C ARG A 857 30.93 10.91 15.97
N VAL A 858 30.70 9.78 15.32
CA VAL A 858 29.37 9.35 14.87
C VAL A 858 28.81 8.42 15.94
N LEU A 859 27.70 8.82 16.56
CA LEU A 859 27.01 8.06 17.61
C LEU A 859 25.55 7.83 17.21
N VAL A 860 24.94 6.79 17.76
CA VAL A 860 23.49 6.57 17.66
C VAL A 860 22.81 7.20 18.86
N GLY A 861 21.88 8.12 18.64
CA GLY A 861 21.07 8.73 19.70
C GLY A 861 19.65 8.19 19.70
N CYS A 862 19.14 7.87 20.89
CA CYS A 862 17.76 7.47 21.14
C CYS A 862 17.11 8.45 22.12
N GLY A 863 16.04 9.14 21.72
CA GLY A 863 15.17 9.88 22.63
C GLY A 863 14.15 8.94 23.24
N VAL A 864 14.20 8.75 24.57
CA VAL A 864 13.38 7.79 25.30
C VAL A 864 12.54 8.54 26.33
N ASN A 865 11.24 8.24 26.35
CA ASN A 865 10.30 8.82 27.29
C ASN A 865 9.71 7.72 28.20
N THR A 866 9.34 8.11 29.40
CA THR A 866 8.64 7.26 30.37
C THR A 866 7.30 7.92 30.66
N GLN A 867 6.21 7.22 30.36
CA GLN A 867 4.84 7.65 30.63
C GLN A 867 4.06 6.51 31.27
N THR A 868 3.34 6.84 32.32
CA THR A 868 2.47 5.92 33.06
C THR A 868 1.00 6.24 32.77
N THR A 869 0.59 7.50 32.93
CA THR A 869 -0.77 7.99 32.70
C THR A 869 -0.77 9.38 32.04
N GLU A 870 -1.94 9.95 31.74
CA GLU A 870 -2.08 11.33 31.25
C GLU A 870 -1.76 12.37 32.34
N ASP A 871 -2.12 12.09 33.59
CA ASP A 871 -1.93 13.01 34.73
C ASP A 871 -0.45 13.09 35.16
N ASP A 872 0.31 12.02 34.95
CA ASP A 872 1.72 11.97 35.30
C ASP A 872 2.58 12.74 34.30
N PRO A 873 3.51 13.60 34.76
CA PRO A 873 4.41 14.32 33.86
C PRO A 873 5.33 13.34 33.14
N VAL A 874 5.33 13.42 31.81
CA VAL A 874 6.20 12.60 30.96
C VAL A 874 7.67 13.01 31.18
N LYS A 875 8.50 12.03 31.52
CA LYS A 875 9.94 12.20 31.76
C LYS A 875 10.73 11.65 30.57
N GLY A 876 11.63 12.45 30.00
CA GLY A 876 12.40 12.06 28.82
C GLY A 876 13.91 12.21 29.00
N ASN A 877 14.67 11.26 28.44
CA ASN A 877 16.13 11.25 28.43
C ASN A 877 16.66 10.88 27.03
N VAL A 878 17.86 11.33 26.70
CA VAL A 878 18.56 10.96 25.46
C VAL A 878 19.66 9.96 25.77
N PHE A 879 19.59 8.76 25.20
CA PHE A 879 20.61 7.71 25.32
C PHE A 879 21.54 7.75 24.11
N LEU A 880 22.84 7.78 24.32
CA LEU A 880 23.85 7.76 23.26
C LEU A 880 24.59 6.42 23.26
N PHE A 881 24.71 5.82 22.07
CA PHE A 881 25.35 4.53 21.83
C PHE A 881 26.49 4.65 20.83
N SER A 882 27.58 3.92 21.05
CA SER A 882 28.62 3.69 20.04
C SER A 882 28.47 2.30 19.45
N LEU A 883 28.67 2.23 18.14
CA LEU A 883 28.78 0.98 17.40
C LEU A 883 30.26 0.71 17.16
N GLU A 884 30.78 -0.38 17.69
CA GLU A 884 32.17 -0.81 17.49
C GLU A 884 32.22 -1.94 16.44
N SER A 885 33.13 -1.82 15.47
CA SER A 885 33.29 -2.78 14.36
C SER A 885 34.12 -4.02 14.74
N THR A 886 34.20 -4.38 16.02
CA THR A 886 34.96 -5.57 16.47
C THR A 886 34.31 -6.86 16.00
N SER A 887 35.03 -7.98 16.01
CA SER A 887 34.53 -9.31 15.60
C SER A 887 33.31 -9.79 16.40
N GLU A 888 33.08 -9.24 17.59
CA GLU A 888 31.88 -9.47 18.42
C GLU A 888 30.88 -8.30 18.37
N GLY A 889 31.19 -7.24 17.60
CA GLY A 889 30.62 -5.89 17.58
C GLY A 889 29.44 -5.62 18.53
N THR A 890 29.77 -4.82 19.54
CA THR A 890 28.91 -4.56 20.67
C THR A 890 28.20 -3.22 20.53
N ILE A 891 26.91 -3.20 20.85
CA ILE A 891 26.19 -1.94 21.10
C ILE A 891 26.59 -1.49 22.50
N ARG A 892 27.42 -0.45 22.60
CA ARG A 892 27.86 0.09 23.89
C ARG A 892 27.10 1.37 24.22
N HIS A 893 26.38 1.37 25.34
CA HIS A 893 25.80 2.59 25.91
C HIS A 893 26.92 3.47 26.49
N ILE A 894 27.02 4.71 26.00
CA ILE A 894 28.05 5.67 26.40
C ILE A 894 27.55 6.60 27.51
N SER A 895 26.40 7.23 27.28
CA SER A 895 25.92 8.28 28.17
C SER A 895 24.42 8.51 28.02
N THR A 896 23.78 8.83 29.15
CA THR A 896 22.44 9.40 29.20
C THR A 896 22.54 10.92 29.37
N VAL A 897 21.80 11.67 28.57
CA VAL A 897 21.84 13.13 28.48
C VAL A 897 20.44 13.69 28.81
N CYS A 898 20.41 14.89 29.41
CA CYS A 898 19.23 15.60 29.94
C CYS A 898 18.88 15.24 31.40
N ASP A 899 18.05 16.07 32.02
CA ASP A 899 17.72 16.00 33.46
C ASP A 899 16.52 15.07 33.76
N GLY A 900 15.85 14.51 32.75
CA GLY A 900 14.69 13.63 32.93
C GLY A 900 13.43 14.32 33.42
N LYS A 901 13.29 15.63 33.20
CA LYS A 901 12.17 16.43 33.74
C LYS A 901 11.04 16.69 32.74
N LYS A 902 11.36 16.74 31.46
CA LYS A 902 10.40 17.00 30.37
C LYS A 902 10.52 15.89 29.33
N ALA A 903 9.47 15.71 28.53
CA ALA A 903 9.48 14.76 27.43
C ALA A 903 10.48 15.17 26.35
N VAL A 904 11.21 14.20 25.79
CA VAL A 904 12.08 14.40 24.63
C VAL A 904 11.26 14.16 23.37
N HIS A 905 11.06 15.22 22.58
CA HIS A 905 10.26 15.18 21.35
C HIS A 905 11.12 14.77 20.14
N ALA A 906 12.25 15.44 19.93
CA ALA A 906 13.12 15.20 18.78
C ALA A 906 14.58 15.49 19.10
N ILE A 907 15.49 14.81 18.40
CA ILE A 907 16.95 14.98 18.52
C ILE A 907 17.58 15.14 17.14
N ASN A 908 18.64 15.95 17.04
CA ASN A 908 19.50 16.02 15.85
C ASN A 908 20.90 16.56 16.18
N SER A 909 21.89 16.31 15.32
CA SER A 909 23.22 16.92 15.41
C SER A 909 23.29 18.17 14.54
N ILE A 910 23.68 19.32 15.11
CA ILE A 910 23.81 20.60 14.39
C ILE A 910 25.25 21.07 14.50
N GLY A 911 26.05 20.93 13.44
CA GLY A 911 27.42 21.45 13.40
C GLY A 911 28.35 20.90 14.50
N GLY A 912 28.16 19.63 14.91
CA GLY A 912 28.89 19.01 16.01
C GLY A 912 28.30 19.23 17.41
N TYR A 913 27.18 19.95 17.52
CA TYR A 913 26.41 20.11 18.76
C TYR A 913 25.21 19.15 18.76
N LEU A 914 24.74 18.76 19.95
CA LEU A 914 23.53 17.97 20.12
C LEU A 914 22.34 18.92 20.33
N ALA A 915 21.38 18.91 19.43
CA ALA A 915 20.12 19.62 19.57
C ALA A 915 19.04 18.68 20.09
N VAL A 916 18.37 19.06 21.17
CA VAL A 916 17.31 18.29 21.82
C VAL A 916 16.10 19.20 22.01
N ALA A 917 14.95 18.81 21.45
CA ALA A 917 13.67 19.41 21.78
C ALA A 917 13.09 18.70 23.00
N GLU A 918 13.07 19.39 24.15
CA GLU A 918 12.67 18.87 25.46
C GLU A 918 11.49 19.70 26.00
N GLY A 919 10.28 19.13 25.99
CA GLY A 919 9.04 19.87 26.24
C GLY A 919 8.93 21.10 25.32
N ASN A 920 8.77 22.28 25.92
CA ASN A 920 8.63 23.55 25.22
C ASN A 920 9.97 24.29 25.02
N GLU A 921 11.12 23.60 25.12
CA GLU A 921 12.46 24.20 24.91
C GLU A 921 13.29 23.42 23.88
N LEU A 922 13.93 24.13 22.95
CA LEU A 922 15.03 23.60 22.15
C LEU A 922 16.35 23.88 22.88
N GLN A 923 17.07 22.84 23.26
CA GLN A 923 18.37 22.92 23.90
C GLN A 923 19.48 22.53 22.92
N ILE A 924 20.57 23.31 22.90
CA ILE A 924 21.79 22.97 22.15
C ILE A 924 22.91 22.69 23.15
N LEU A 925 23.39 21.45 23.14
CA LEU A 925 24.35 20.90 24.07
C LEU A 925 25.71 20.66 23.38
N LYS A 926 26.81 20.86 24.11
CA LYS A 926 28.16 20.50 23.67
C LYS A 926 28.75 19.46 24.60
N GLY A 927 29.21 18.33 24.05
CA GLY A 927 29.95 17.31 24.79
C GLY A 927 31.34 17.81 25.16
N LYS A 928 31.64 17.93 26.46
CA LYS A 928 33.02 18.10 26.93
C LYS A 928 33.69 16.74 26.90
N THR A 929 33.24 15.83 27.77
CA THR A 929 33.62 14.42 27.81
C THR A 929 32.45 13.55 27.33
N GLU A 930 32.65 12.23 27.24
CA GLU A 930 31.57 11.28 26.91
C GLU A 930 30.40 11.36 27.89
N SER A 931 30.67 11.55 29.19
CA SER A 931 29.65 11.64 30.23
C SER A 931 29.14 13.05 30.53
N LEU A 932 29.90 14.10 30.18
CA LEU A 932 29.57 15.48 30.56
C LEU A 932 29.15 16.34 29.37
N TRP A 933 27.86 16.68 29.36
CA TRP A 933 27.21 17.54 28.37
C TRP A 933 26.85 18.90 28.98
N VAL A 934 27.19 19.98 28.28
CA VAL A 934 26.94 21.35 28.76
C VAL A 934 25.97 22.08 27.84
N LYS A 935 24.86 22.59 28.41
CA LYS A 935 23.89 23.46 27.73
C LYS A 935 24.57 24.77 27.31
N LYS A 936 24.64 25.03 26.00
CA LYS A 936 25.25 26.24 25.44
C LYS A 936 24.25 27.36 25.28
N CYS A 937 23.07 27.02 24.77
CA CYS A 937 21.98 27.94 24.52
C CYS A 937 20.66 27.18 24.48
N PHE A 938 19.57 27.93 24.63
CA PHE A 938 18.22 27.43 24.48
C PHE A 938 17.36 28.44 23.74
N SER A 939 16.26 27.96 23.18
CA SER A 939 15.17 28.77 22.64
C SER A 939 13.86 28.17 23.13
N ASP A 940 12.91 29.03 23.49
CA ASP A 940 11.54 28.59 23.69
C ASP A 940 10.96 28.14 22.34
N ILE A 941 10.26 27.02 22.36
CA ILE A 941 9.59 26.40 21.20
C ILE A 941 8.14 26.10 21.56
N SER A 942 7.39 25.65 20.56
CA SER A 942 5.97 25.32 20.69
C SER A 942 5.76 23.91 21.29
N ILE A 943 4.57 23.32 21.08
CA ILE A 943 4.02 22.25 21.91
C ILE A 943 4.72 20.91 21.63
N LEU A 944 4.76 20.46 20.37
CA LEU A 944 5.26 19.13 20.03
C LEU A 944 6.07 19.16 18.73
N ILE A 945 7.39 19.08 18.85
CA ILE A 945 8.30 19.12 17.70
C ILE A 945 8.54 17.71 17.17
N ASN A 946 8.15 17.45 15.92
CA ASN A 946 8.37 16.15 15.29
C ASN A 946 9.78 16.04 14.69
N THR A 947 10.21 17.07 13.94
CA THR A 947 11.51 17.04 13.25
C THR A 947 12.30 18.33 13.44
N ILE A 948 13.63 18.16 13.51
CA ILE A 948 14.62 19.25 13.56
C ILE A 948 15.49 19.09 12.32
N THR A 949 15.47 20.07 11.42
CA THR A 949 16.30 20.10 10.21
C THR A 949 17.20 21.32 10.25
N PHE A 950 18.41 21.25 9.68
CA PHE A 950 19.32 22.40 9.67
C PHE A 950 20.01 22.61 8.32
N LEU A 951 20.44 23.85 8.08
CA LEU A 951 21.23 24.25 6.93
C LEU A 951 22.43 25.09 7.40
N PRO A 952 23.68 24.69 7.09
CA PRO A 952 24.85 25.51 7.38
C PRO A 952 24.90 26.74 6.47
N MET A 953 25.30 27.89 7.02
CA MET A 953 25.45 29.14 6.28
C MET A 953 26.66 29.91 6.82
N THR A 954 27.38 30.57 5.92
CA THR A 954 28.45 31.50 6.28
C THR A 954 27.90 32.91 6.27
N LEU A 955 27.93 33.58 7.41
CA LEU A 955 27.53 34.98 7.53
C LEU A 955 28.79 35.86 7.45
N SER A 956 28.94 36.60 6.35
CA SER A 956 30.02 37.59 6.25
C SER A 956 29.55 38.91 6.86
N LYS A 957 30.13 39.31 7.99
CA LYS A 957 29.94 40.64 8.59
C LYS A 957 31.31 41.25 8.85
N ASN A 958 31.53 42.48 8.37
CA ASN A 958 32.79 43.22 8.59
C ASN A 958 34.06 42.44 8.17
N LYS A 959 34.00 41.68 7.06
CA LYS A 959 35.09 40.80 6.55
C LYS A 959 35.50 39.65 7.49
N VAL A 960 34.69 39.33 8.50
CA VAL A 960 34.83 38.12 9.31
C VAL A 960 33.71 37.16 8.92
N ASP A 961 34.09 35.97 8.48
CA ASP A 961 33.16 34.92 8.09
C ASP A 961 32.81 34.08 9.34
N GLU A 962 31.58 34.26 9.84
CA GLU A 962 31.05 33.50 10.97
C GLU A 962 30.19 32.33 10.46
N MET A 963 30.53 31.09 10.84
CA MET A 963 29.66 29.93 10.57
C MET A 963 28.41 29.98 11.45
N CYS A 964 27.25 29.97 10.82
CA CYS A 964 25.93 29.95 11.45
C CYS A 964 25.12 28.77 10.91
N TYR A 965 24.04 28.41 11.61
CA TYR A 965 23.13 27.34 11.18
C TYR A 965 21.69 27.85 11.21
N LEU A 966 20.98 27.73 10.09
CA LEU A 966 19.53 27.86 10.07
C LEU A 966 18.94 26.55 10.58
N ILE A 967 18.00 26.63 11.51
CA ILE A 967 17.31 25.49 12.10
C ILE A 967 15.83 25.65 11.75
N LEU A 968 15.27 24.63 11.12
CA LEU A 968 13.86 24.49 10.86
C LEU A 968 13.29 23.49 11.87
N LEU A 969 12.32 23.95 12.64
CA LEU A 969 11.54 23.11 13.54
C LEU A 969 10.19 22.86 12.91
N ASN A 970 9.77 21.61 12.92
CA ASN A 970 8.42 21.21 12.52
C ASN A 970 7.58 20.90 13.75
N ASP A 971 6.50 21.65 13.96
CA ASP A 971 5.53 21.45 15.05
C ASP A 971 4.28 20.72 14.52
N MET A 972 3.87 19.66 15.22
CA MET A 972 2.66 18.91 14.92
C MET A 972 1.37 19.76 15.01
N TYR A 973 1.37 20.91 15.68
CA TYR A 973 0.17 21.73 15.85
C TYR A 973 0.27 23.13 15.22
N ARG A 974 1.48 23.65 15.00
CA ARG A 974 1.71 25.05 14.58
C ARG A 974 2.67 25.18 13.40
N SER A 975 2.64 24.21 12.47
CA SER A 975 3.43 24.26 11.24
C SER A 975 4.94 24.45 11.53
N VAL A 976 5.63 25.31 10.79
CA VAL A 976 7.09 25.43 10.81
C VAL A 976 7.58 26.70 11.50
N ILE A 977 8.71 26.58 12.20
CA ILE A 977 9.41 27.69 12.86
C ILE A 977 10.87 27.70 12.39
N LEU A 978 11.34 28.86 11.95
CA LEU A 978 12.72 29.08 11.50
C LEU A 978 13.53 29.82 12.57
N LEU A 979 14.63 29.22 12.99
CA LEU A 979 15.58 29.76 13.95
C LEU A 979 16.98 29.91 13.32
N LEU A 980 17.80 30.81 13.87
CA LEU A 980 19.20 30.99 13.52
C LEU A 980 20.07 30.72 14.74
N PHE A 981 20.92 29.71 14.65
CA PHE A 981 21.92 29.40 15.65
C PHE A 981 23.27 30.02 15.28
N GLN A 982 23.83 30.79 16.22
CA GLN A 982 25.15 31.41 16.10
C GLN A 982 26.09 30.83 17.17
N PRO A 983 26.91 29.81 16.83
CA PRO A 983 27.78 29.12 17.79
C PRO A 983 28.74 30.04 18.54
N GLN A 984 29.31 31.05 17.86
CA GLN A 984 30.27 31.98 18.44
C GLN A 984 29.63 32.89 19.49
N LYS A 985 28.38 33.31 19.25
CA LYS A 985 27.60 34.18 20.15
C LYS A 985 26.80 33.40 21.20
N LYS A 986 26.74 32.06 21.05
CA LYS A 986 25.96 31.16 21.92
C LYS A 986 24.49 31.59 22.02
N SER A 987 23.91 31.98 20.90
CA SER A 987 22.52 32.45 20.81
C SER A 987 21.76 31.73 19.71
N VAL A 988 20.48 31.47 19.98
CA VAL A 988 19.50 31.01 19.00
C VAL A 988 18.46 32.12 18.85
N ILE A 989 18.18 32.54 17.62
CA ILE A 989 17.32 33.69 17.32
C ILE A 989 16.17 33.24 16.43
N PRO A 990 14.89 33.45 16.79
CA PRO A 990 13.78 33.18 15.90
C PRO A 990 13.77 34.19 14.74
N LEU A 991 13.72 33.67 13.51
CA LEU A 991 13.69 34.45 12.28
C LEU A 991 12.29 34.55 11.69
N GLY A 992 11.56 33.43 11.64
CA GLY A 992 10.25 33.38 11.02
C GLY A 992 9.40 32.23 11.54
N LYS A 993 8.09 32.32 11.32
CA LYS A 993 7.11 31.28 11.63
C LYS A 993 6.02 31.25 10.58
N ASP A 994 5.39 30.11 10.35
CA ASP A 994 4.14 30.11 9.61
C ASP A 994 3.02 30.73 10.48
N GLY A 995 2.10 31.44 9.82
CA GLY A 995 0.91 31.99 10.45
C GLY A 995 -0.26 31.00 10.53
N ARG A 996 -0.15 29.84 9.87
CA ARG A 996 -1.20 28.81 9.83
C ARG A 996 -1.05 27.82 11.00
N ASP A 997 -2.17 27.46 11.61
CA ASP A 997 -2.25 26.36 12.60
C ASP A 997 -2.57 25.04 11.87
N ILE A 998 -1.56 24.49 11.18
CA ILE A 998 -1.67 23.24 10.43
C ILE A 998 -0.92 22.13 11.15
N HIS A 999 -1.48 20.92 11.10
CA HIS A 999 -0.84 19.73 11.62
C HIS A 999 0.25 19.23 10.68
N ALA A 1000 1.49 19.67 10.90
CA ALA A 1000 2.61 19.34 10.04
C ALA A 1000 3.33 18.06 10.47
N ILE A 1001 3.53 17.13 9.53
CA ILE A 1001 4.23 15.86 9.75
C ILE A 1001 5.74 16.06 9.64
N ASP A 1002 6.23 16.64 8.54
CA ASP A 1002 7.66 16.87 8.34
C ASP A 1002 7.91 18.11 7.48
N ALA A 1003 9.12 18.67 7.59
CA ALA A 1003 9.52 19.83 6.81
C ALA A 1003 11.01 19.78 6.42
N ALA A 1004 11.29 20.20 5.18
CA ALA A 1004 12.62 20.18 4.59
C ALA A 1004 12.96 21.49 3.85
N PHE A 1005 14.26 21.82 3.79
CA PHE A 1005 14.76 22.93 2.97
C PHE A 1005 14.91 22.52 1.51
N VAL A 1006 14.26 23.26 0.62
CA VAL A 1006 14.45 23.20 -0.83
C VAL A 1006 15.40 24.32 -1.24
N LEU A 1007 16.56 23.97 -1.78
CA LEU A 1007 17.59 24.93 -2.18
C LEU A 1007 17.41 25.28 -3.66
N ASP A 1008 17.23 26.56 -3.94
CA ASP A 1008 17.45 27.15 -5.27
C ASP A 1008 18.87 27.77 -5.28
N LYS A 1009 19.32 28.31 -6.42
CA LYS A 1009 20.70 28.83 -6.57
C LYS A 1009 21.07 29.85 -5.49
N ASP A 1010 20.21 30.86 -5.30
CA ASP A 1010 20.47 31.99 -4.38
C ASP A 1010 19.45 32.10 -3.23
N TYR A 1011 18.39 31.28 -3.24
CA TYR A 1011 17.28 31.33 -2.28
C TYR A 1011 17.00 29.94 -1.72
N PHE A 1012 16.39 29.89 -0.53
CA PHE A 1012 15.80 28.67 -0.02
C PHE A 1012 14.29 28.81 0.07
N HIS A 1013 13.61 27.68 -0.11
CA HIS A 1013 12.20 27.49 0.12
C HIS A 1013 12.03 26.43 1.20
N VAL A 1014 10.90 26.44 1.89
CA VAL A 1014 10.53 25.38 2.85
C VAL A 1014 9.46 24.52 2.21
N LEU A 1015 9.68 23.21 2.19
CA LEU A 1015 8.69 22.22 1.80
C LEU A 1015 8.15 21.60 3.08
N GLU A 1016 6.84 21.67 3.27
CA GLU A 1016 6.13 21.14 4.42
C GLU A 1016 5.12 20.08 3.96
N ILE A 1017 4.96 19.05 4.79
CA ILE A 1017 3.94 18.02 4.66
C ILE A 1017 2.97 18.13 5.81
N ASP A 1018 1.67 18.11 5.52
CA ASP A 1018 0.63 18.09 6.54
C ASP A 1018 -0.07 16.73 6.69
N TYR A 1019 -0.86 16.61 7.76
CA TYR A 1019 -1.68 15.44 8.07
C TYR A 1019 -2.80 15.18 7.05
N GLU A 1020 -3.20 16.21 6.29
CA GLU A 1020 -4.24 16.14 5.25
C GLU A 1020 -3.69 15.72 3.88
N ARG A 1021 -2.42 15.28 3.84
CA ARG A 1021 -1.70 14.78 2.66
C ARG A 1021 -1.36 15.88 1.65
N ASN A 1022 -1.29 17.13 2.09
CA ASN A 1022 -0.86 18.27 1.28
C ASN A 1022 0.63 18.52 1.45
N LEU A 1023 1.25 18.88 0.33
CA LEU A 1023 2.58 19.45 0.23
C LEU A 1023 2.44 20.96 0.07
N SER A 1024 3.04 21.73 0.98
CA SER A 1024 3.08 23.20 0.91
C SER A 1024 4.51 23.66 0.65
N VAL A 1025 4.69 24.51 -0.37
CA VAL A 1025 5.96 25.21 -0.62
C VAL A 1025 5.83 26.64 -0.10
N MET A 1026 6.69 26.99 0.84
CA MET A 1026 6.70 28.28 1.50
C MET A 1026 7.96 29.07 1.15
N ASN A 1027 7.77 30.37 0.95
CA ASN A 1027 8.84 31.34 0.73
C ASN A 1027 9.13 32.10 2.02
N TYR A 1028 10.41 32.21 2.35
CA TYR A 1028 10.86 33.14 3.37
C TYR A 1028 11.22 34.48 2.74
N LEU A 1029 10.37 35.49 2.94
CA LEU A 1029 10.66 36.87 2.57
C LEU A 1029 10.85 37.67 3.85
N ARG A 1030 12.01 38.30 4.02
CA ARG A 1030 12.28 39.13 5.18
C ARG A 1030 11.63 40.49 4.98
N THR A 1031 10.57 40.76 5.72
CA THR A 1031 9.97 42.10 5.79
C THR A 1031 10.73 42.94 6.83
N GLU A 1032 11.24 44.12 6.46
CA GLU A 1032 12.05 44.95 7.37
C GLU A 1032 11.26 45.48 8.59
N THR A 1033 9.93 45.49 8.52
CA THR A 1033 9.04 46.05 9.55
C THR A 1033 8.74 45.10 10.70
N GLU A 1034 8.87 43.78 10.50
CA GLU A 1034 8.46 42.77 11.49
C GLU A 1034 9.65 42.14 12.21
N ARG A 1035 9.52 41.90 13.52
CA ARG A 1035 10.55 41.22 14.33
C ARG A 1035 10.71 39.74 13.95
N ILE A 1036 9.62 39.11 13.53
CA ILE A 1036 9.55 37.71 13.08
C ILE A 1036 8.80 37.74 11.76
N SER A 1037 9.40 37.25 10.68
CA SER A 1037 8.77 37.23 9.36
C SER A 1037 7.80 36.06 9.23
N ILE A 1038 6.67 36.28 8.56
CA ILE A 1038 5.69 35.23 8.26
C ILE A 1038 6.04 34.59 6.92
N PHE A 1039 5.95 33.26 6.83
CA PHE A 1039 6.13 32.55 5.57
C PHE A 1039 4.98 32.84 4.58
N GLU A 1040 5.29 33.04 3.30
CA GLU A 1040 4.28 33.13 2.24
C GLU A 1040 4.13 31.77 1.56
N VAL A 1041 2.91 31.23 1.54
CA VAL A 1041 2.60 29.98 0.82
C VAL A 1041 2.63 30.25 -0.68
N ALA A 1042 3.62 29.68 -1.36
CA ALA A 1042 3.81 29.82 -2.80
C ALA A 1042 2.98 28.81 -3.59
N ALA A 1043 2.81 27.60 -3.07
CA ALA A 1043 2.15 26.50 -3.77
C ALA A 1043 1.67 25.41 -2.81
N THR A 1044 0.63 24.70 -3.23
CA THR A 1044 0.05 23.56 -2.52
C THR A 1044 -0.23 22.42 -3.50
N PHE A 1045 -0.09 21.16 -3.04
CA PHE A 1045 -0.38 19.96 -3.84
C PHE A 1045 -0.77 18.79 -2.95
N ASN A 1046 -1.93 18.17 -3.17
CA ASN A 1046 -2.35 16.98 -2.42
C ASN A 1046 -1.85 15.70 -3.09
N VAL A 1047 -1.07 14.90 -2.36
CA VAL A 1047 -0.45 13.67 -2.89
C VAL A 1047 -1.43 12.50 -2.89
N GLY A 1048 -2.39 12.49 -1.96
CA GLY A 1048 -3.42 11.46 -1.83
C GLY A 1048 -3.08 10.29 -0.92
N VAL A 1049 -1.80 10.11 -0.57
CA VAL A 1049 -1.30 9.07 0.37
C VAL A 1049 -0.69 9.71 1.63
N ASP A 1050 -0.64 8.95 2.73
CA ASP A 1050 -0.12 9.45 4.01
C ASP A 1050 1.41 9.36 4.02
N ILE A 1051 2.08 10.51 3.88
CA ILE A 1051 3.54 10.57 3.80
C ILE A 1051 4.15 10.56 5.20
N LEU A 1052 5.16 9.72 5.41
CA LEU A 1052 5.85 9.60 6.70
C LEU A 1052 6.91 10.70 6.90
N ARG A 1053 7.82 10.85 5.92
CA ARG A 1053 8.98 11.75 6.01
C ARG A 1053 9.53 12.10 4.64
N LEU A 1054 10.29 13.21 4.56
CA LEU A 1054 11.10 13.57 3.39
C LEU A 1054 12.58 13.28 3.60
N THR A 1055 13.17 12.54 2.66
CA THR A 1055 14.63 12.33 2.59
C THR A 1055 15.19 13.07 1.39
N ARG A 1056 16.10 14.02 1.65
CA ARG A 1056 16.79 14.76 0.58
C ARG A 1056 18.00 13.97 0.10
N LEU A 1057 18.04 13.68 -1.20
CA LEU A 1057 19.16 13.07 -1.92
C LEU A 1057 19.78 14.08 -2.88
N ARG A 1058 21.10 14.02 -3.04
CA ARG A 1058 21.81 14.77 -4.06
C ARG A 1058 21.95 13.90 -5.30
N LEU A 1059 21.48 14.38 -6.45
CA LEU A 1059 21.54 13.65 -7.71
C LEU A 1059 22.24 14.53 -8.76
N GLY A 1060 23.50 14.22 -9.06
CA GLY A 1060 24.36 15.05 -9.90
C GLY A 1060 24.40 16.52 -9.43
N ASN A 1061 23.91 17.43 -10.26
CA ASN A 1061 23.87 18.87 -9.98
C ASN A 1061 22.62 19.36 -9.23
N GLY A 1062 21.67 18.47 -8.91
CA GLY A 1062 20.39 18.82 -8.29
C GLY A 1062 20.09 18.07 -6.98
N TYR A 1063 18.98 18.43 -6.34
CA TYR A 1063 18.42 17.72 -5.19
C TYR A 1063 17.10 17.08 -5.55
N VAL A 1064 16.89 15.87 -5.04
CA VAL A 1064 15.64 15.12 -5.11
C VAL A 1064 15.14 14.88 -3.70
N PHE A 1065 13.84 15.04 -3.47
CA PHE A 1065 13.20 14.76 -2.20
C PHE A 1065 12.37 13.50 -2.35
N VAL A 1066 12.83 12.41 -1.75
CA VAL A 1066 12.12 11.14 -1.76
C VAL A 1066 11.25 11.04 -0.52
N TYR A 1067 10.06 10.48 -0.68
CA TYR A 1067 9.17 10.17 0.42
C TYR A 1067 8.63 8.76 0.32
N LEU A 1068 8.35 8.16 1.47
CA LEU A 1068 7.60 6.93 1.62
C LEU A 1068 6.26 7.21 2.30
N SER A 1069 5.22 6.49 1.89
CA SER A 1069 3.92 6.54 2.53
C SER A 1069 3.69 5.38 3.49
N ALA A 1070 2.80 5.56 4.46
CA ALA A 1070 2.32 4.48 5.33
C ALA A 1070 1.69 3.32 4.53
N GLN A 1071 1.07 3.58 3.38
CA GLN A 1071 0.48 2.57 2.49
C GLN A 1071 1.49 1.83 1.59
N GLY A 1072 2.80 2.03 1.78
CA GLY A 1072 3.83 1.34 0.99
C GLY A 1072 4.14 1.95 -0.38
N SER A 1073 3.54 3.10 -0.72
CA SER A 1073 3.95 3.86 -1.91
C SER A 1073 5.28 4.60 -1.70
N VAL A 1074 6.05 4.73 -2.78
CA VAL A 1074 7.31 5.48 -2.84
C VAL A 1074 7.16 6.53 -3.94
N GLY A 1075 7.41 7.78 -3.61
CA GLY A 1075 7.42 8.86 -4.59
C GLY A 1075 8.54 9.85 -4.33
N TYR A 1076 8.70 10.79 -5.25
CA TYR A 1076 9.71 11.82 -5.09
C TYR A 1076 9.28 13.15 -5.72
N LEU A 1077 10.00 14.19 -5.33
CA LEU A 1077 9.89 15.55 -5.85
C LEU A 1077 11.25 15.97 -6.41
N THR A 1078 11.27 16.46 -7.64
CA THR A 1078 12.48 16.96 -8.29
C THR A 1078 12.31 18.41 -8.73
N VAL A 1079 13.42 19.15 -8.75
CA VAL A 1079 13.45 20.54 -9.22
C VAL A 1079 13.62 20.53 -10.74
N VAL A 1080 12.65 21.11 -11.45
CA VAL A 1080 12.63 21.18 -12.91
C VAL A 1080 13.10 22.56 -13.38
N ASN A 1081 13.78 22.63 -14.52
CA ASN A 1081 14.13 23.91 -15.15
C ASN A 1081 12.87 24.66 -15.61
N GLU A 1082 12.87 25.99 -15.47
CA GLU A 1082 11.73 26.87 -15.76
C GLU A 1082 11.17 26.70 -17.19
N ARG A 1083 12.04 26.54 -18.20
CA ARG A 1083 11.60 26.34 -19.60
C ARG A 1083 10.81 25.04 -19.77
N SER A 1084 11.33 23.94 -19.23
CA SER A 1084 10.67 22.62 -19.29
C SER A 1084 9.37 22.66 -18.49
N TYR A 1085 9.39 23.30 -17.33
CA TYR A 1085 8.23 23.46 -16.47
C TYR A 1085 7.06 24.17 -17.17
N GLN A 1086 7.31 25.30 -17.87
CA GLN A 1086 6.24 26.05 -18.55
C GLN A 1086 5.54 25.22 -19.63
N THR A 1087 6.31 24.45 -20.41
CA THR A 1087 5.77 23.54 -21.44
C THR A 1087 4.94 22.42 -20.80
N LEU A 1088 5.51 21.73 -19.80
CA LEU A 1088 4.83 20.62 -19.11
C LEU A 1088 3.57 21.08 -18.37
N ARG A 1089 3.56 22.29 -17.81
CA ARG A 1089 2.37 22.86 -17.16
C ARG A 1089 1.19 22.99 -18.12
N GLN A 1090 1.42 23.46 -19.33
CA GLN A 1090 0.35 23.60 -20.34
C GLN A 1090 -0.16 22.24 -20.82
N ILE A 1091 0.75 21.27 -20.96
CA ILE A 1091 0.42 19.89 -21.31
C ILE A 1091 -0.41 19.25 -20.20
N ASN A 1092 0.00 19.39 -18.94
CA ASN A 1092 -0.74 18.89 -17.77
C ASN A 1092 -2.17 19.47 -17.73
N ALA A 1093 -2.31 20.79 -17.92
CA ALA A 1093 -3.62 21.44 -17.95
C ALA A 1093 -4.53 20.95 -19.09
N LYS A 1094 -3.97 20.55 -20.24
CA LYS A 1094 -4.73 19.92 -21.33
C LYS A 1094 -5.10 18.48 -20.99
N MET A 1095 -4.17 17.69 -20.45
CA MET A 1095 -4.43 16.30 -20.02
C MET A 1095 -5.56 16.22 -19.00
N ASN A 1096 -5.62 17.16 -18.07
CA ASN A 1096 -6.66 17.22 -17.03
C ASN A 1096 -8.07 17.48 -17.59
N ARG A 1097 -8.18 18.14 -18.75
CA ARG A 1097 -9.48 18.51 -19.35
C ARG A 1097 -10.09 17.42 -20.23
N GLU A 1098 -9.30 16.43 -20.62
CA GLU A 1098 -9.74 15.34 -21.49
C GLU A 1098 -10.51 14.27 -20.68
N PRO A 1099 -11.54 13.61 -21.25
CA PRO A 1099 -12.46 12.73 -20.53
C PRO A 1099 -11.99 11.28 -20.39
N TRP A 1100 -10.69 10.98 -20.47
CA TRP A 1100 -10.17 9.61 -20.41
C TRP A 1100 -9.90 9.07 -19.00
N HIS A 1101 -10.17 9.87 -17.96
CA HIS A 1101 -9.88 9.51 -16.58
C HIS A 1101 -10.81 8.39 -16.09
N PHE A 1102 -10.21 7.38 -15.45
CA PHE A 1102 -10.96 6.23 -14.95
C PHE A 1102 -12.00 6.66 -13.90
N ALA A 1103 -13.16 5.98 -13.92
CA ALA A 1103 -14.32 6.25 -13.07
C ALA A 1103 -14.91 7.69 -13.16
N GLY A 1104 -14.48 8.52 -14.12
CA GLY A 1104 -14.96 9.90 -14.28
C GLY A 1104 -14.41 10.87 -13.23
N THR A 1105 -13.25 10.56 -12.66
CA THR A 1105 -12.59 11.37 -11.63
C THR A 1105 -11.90 12.61 -12.22
N ASN A 1106 -11.78 13.70 -11.44
CA ASN A 1106 -11.13 14.94 -11.86
C ASN A 1106 -9.74 15.08 -11.19
N PRO A 1107 -8.64 14.97 -11.95
CA PRO A 1107 -7.30 15.08 -11.40
C PRO A 1107 -6.95 16.44 -10.83
N GLU A 1108 -7.41 17.53 -11.46
CA GLU A 1108 -7.09 18.87 -10.98
C GLU A 1108 -7.65 19.08 -9.57
N GLU A 1109 -8.86 18.58 -9.34
CA GLU A 1109 -9.52 18.65 -8.04
C GLU A 1109 -8.85 17.75 -7.00
N PHE A 1110 -8.45 16.55 -7.38
CA PHE A 1110 -7.77 15.60 -6.49
C PHE A 1110 -6.51 16.18 -5.85
N ARG A 1111 -5.75 16.96 -6.63
CA ARG A 1111 -4.50 17.61 -6.24
C ARG A 1111 -4.68 18.95 -5.53
N MET A 1112 -5.90 19.48 -5.41
CA MET A 1112 -6.14 20.70 -4.64
C MET A 1112 -5.93 20.47 -3.14
N GLU A 1113 -5.57 21.55 -2.45
CA GLU A 1113 -5.41 21.56 -0.99
C GLU A 1113 -6.72 21.17 -0.29
N LYS A 1114 -6.62 20.30 0.71
CA LYS A 1114 -7.72 19.84 1.56
C LYS A 1114 -7.45 20.27 3.01
N GLY A 1115 -8.46 20.36 3.86
CA GLY A 1115 -8.21 20.59 5.29
C GLY A 1115 -8.25 22.04 5.78
N TYR A 1116 -7.62 22.28 6.94
CA TYR A 1116 -7.63 23.55 7.67
C TYR A 1116 -6.93 24.72 6.93
N GLY A 1117 -6.09 24.44 5.94
CA GLY A 1117 -5.38 25.45 5.14
C GLY A 1117 -6.22 26.11 4.03
N VAL A 1118 -7.41 25.58 3.73
CA VAL A 1118 -8.26 26.03 2.62
C VAL A 1118 -8.63 27.51 2.80
N GLY A 1119 -8.06 28.37 1.94
CA GLY A 1119 -8.38 29.80 1.88
C GLY A 1119 -7.22 30.75 2.21
N TYR A 1120 -6.10 30.25 2.74
CA TYR A 1120 -4.91 31.05 3.03
C TYR A 1120 -3.96 31.10 1.83
N GLY A 1121 -4.21 32.00 0.87
CA GLY A 1121 -3.24 32.36 -0.18
C GLY A 1121 -3.79 32.42 -1.62
N ARG A 1122 -3.06 33.09 -2.51
CA ARG A 1122 -3.38 33.09 -3.95
C ARG A 1122 -2.92 31.77 -4.56
N ARG A 1123 -3.89 30.93 -4.93
CA ARG A 1123 -3.72 29.63 -5.59
C ARG A 1123 -2.79 29.73 -6.80
N LYS A 1124 -1.56 29.25 -6.67
CA LYS A 1124 -0.63 29.05 -7.79
C LYS A 1124 -0.27 27.56 -7.83
N GLN A 1125 -0.67 26.87 -8.90
CA GLN A 1125 -0.12 25.53 -9.22
C GLN A 1125 1.36 25.71 -9.57
N VAL A 1126 2.26 25.45 -8.62
CA VAL A 1126 3.72 25.44 -8.84
C VAL A 1126 4.26 24.00 -8.94
N ILE A 1127 3.52 23.01 -8.46
CA ILE A 1127 3.90 21.59 -8.52
C ILE A 1127 3.23 20.94 -9.74
N LEU A 1128 4.02 20.27 -10.59
CA LEU A 1128 3.53 19.47 -11.72
C LEU A 1128 3.17 18.06 -11.27
N ASP A 1129 2.09 17.54 -11.82
CA ASP A 1129 1.67 16.16 -11.62
C ASP A 1129 2.33 15.23 -12.64
N GLY A 1130 3.39 14.56 -12.21
CA GLY A 1130 4.09 13.55 -13.01
C GLY A 1130 3.28 12.27 -13.20
N ASP A 1131 2.32 11.96 -12.32
CA ASP A 1131 1.48 10.76 -12.42
C ASP A 1131 0.52 10.84 -13.61
N ILE A 1132 0.07 12.04 -13.96
CA ILE A 1132 -0.77 12.29 -15.15
C ILE A 1132 0.10 12.45 -16.38
N LEU A 1133 1.19 13.20 -16.26
CA LEU A 1133 2.11 13.41 -17.38
C LEU A 1133 2.72 12.10 -17.89
N LYS A 1134 2.90 11.08 -17.04
CA LYS A 1134 3.35 9.76 -17.49
C LYS A 1134 2.33 9.06 -18.38
N GLU A 1135 1.04 9.30 -18.18
CA GLU A 1135 -0.02 8.68 -19.00
C GLU A 1135 0.05 9.08 -20.46
N PHE A 1136 0.74 10.19 -20.78
CA PHE A 1136 1.00 10.60 -22.15
C PHE A 1136 1.66 9.50 -23.00
N HIS A 1137 2.47 8.61 -22.41
CA HIS A 1137 3.11 7.48 -23.11
C HIS A 1137 2.13 6.36 -23.49
N PHE A 1138 0.97 6.29 -22.82
CA PHE A 1138 -0.05 5.26 -23.01
C PHE A 1138 -1.21 5.72 -23.92
N LEU A 1139 -1.26 7.02 -24.23
CA LEU A 1139 -2.24 7.59 -25.16
C LEU A 1139 -1.97 7.14 -26.61
N THR A 1140 -3.02 7.09 -27.42
CA THR A 1140 -2.88 6.87 -28.88
C THR A 1140 -2.19 8.05 -29.54
N GLN A 1141 -1.61 7.87 -30.72
CA GLN A 1141 -0.95 8.96 -31.45
C GLN A 1141 -1.90 10.14 -31.72
N GLU A 1142 -3.18 9.87 -31.98
CA GLU A 1142 -4.19 10.92 -32.16
C GLU A 1142 -4.43 11.71 -30.86
N GLN A 1143 -4.55 11.01 -29.73
CA GLN A 1143 -4.71 11.61 -28.42
C GLN A 1143 -3.48 12.43 -28.02
N GLN A 1144 -2.27 11.93 -28.27
CA GLN A 1144 -1.02 12.66 -28.05
C GLN A 1144 -0.99 13.95 -28.87
N LYS A 1145 -1.35 13.91 -30.16
CA LYS A 1145 -1.43 15.10 -31.03
C LYS A 1145 -2.42 16.14 -30.52
N ARG A 1146 -3.57 15.73 -29.95
CA ARG A 1146 -4.56 16.65 -29.36
C ARG A 1146 -4.00 17.43 -28.16
N VAL A 1147 -3.19 16.76 -27.34
CA VAL A 1147 -2.58 17.36 -26.14
C VAL A 1147 -1.38 18.23 -26.49
N CYS A 1148 -0.56 17.85 -27.47
CA CYS A 1148 0.62 18.61 -27.88
C CYS A 1148 0.29 20.10 -28.14
N LEU A 1149 1.25 20.98 -27.82
CA LEU A 1149 1.14 22.40 -28.14
C LEU A 1149 1.42 22.59 -29.63
N ARG A 1150 0.95 23.71 -30.20
CA ARG A 1150 1.13 24.02 -31.63
C ARG A 1150 2.61 24.03 -32.07
N ASN A 1151 3.53 24.28 -31.13
CA ASN A 1151 4.96 24.44 -31.39
C ASN A 1151 5.80 23.23 -30.95
N THR A 1152 5.19 22.17 -30.42
CA THR A 1152 5.90 21.00 -29.87
C THR A 1152 5.50 19.75 -30.62
N SER A 1153 6.48 18.94 -31.05
CA SER A 1153 6.21 17.61 -31.58
C SER A 1153 6.04 16.59 -30.44
N ILE A 1154 5.50 15.39 -30.77
CA ILE A 1154 5.36 14.29 -29.79
C ILE A 1154 6.73 13.91 -29.22
N SER A 1155 7.75 13.79 -30.08
CA SER A 1155 9.11 13.45 -29.66
C SER A 1155 9.72 14.51 -28.75
N ASP A 1156 9.47 15.79 -29.00
CA ASP A 1156 9.92 16.87 -28.10
C ASP A 1156 9.30 16.74 -26.70
N VAL A 1157 7.99 16.44 -26.62
CA VAL A 1157 7.29 16.25 -25.34
C VAL A 1157 7.85 15.04 -24.59
N VAL A 1158 8.01 13.90 -25.26
CA VAL A 1158 8.61 12.69 -24.68
C VAL A 1158 10.02 12.99 -24.17
N ASN A 1159 10.84 13.70 -24.96
CA ASN A 1159 12.19 14.09 -24.54
C ASN A 1159 12.19 15.01 -23.31
N ILE A 1160 11.27 15.98 -23.24
CA ILE A 1160 11.16 16.87 -22.08
C ILE A 1160 10.70 16.09 -20.85
N LEU A 1161 9.73 15.19 -21.01
CA LEU A 1161 9.22 14.32 -19.95
C LEU A 1161 10.31 13.42 -19.41
N ASP A 1162 11.05 12.70 -20.26
CA ASP A 1162 12.10 11.79 -19.83
C ASP A 1162 13.25 12.51 -19.11
N ASN A 1163 13.62 13.71 -19.58
CA ASN A 1163 14.62 14.54 -18.91
C ASN A 1163 14.12 15.10 -17.57
N ALA A 1164 12.85 15.48 -17.47
CA ALA A 1164 12.27 16.07 -16.26
C ALA A 1164 11.96 15.01 -15.19
N LEU A 1165 11.47 13.85 -15.61
CA LEU A 1165 11.10 12.72 -14.75
C LEU A 1165 12.33 11.91 -14.31
N GLN A 1166 13.56 12.23 -14.77
CA GLN A 1166 14.80 11.64 -14.26
C GLN A 1166 14.71 10.12 -14.02
N ARG A 1167 13.94 9.41 -14.87
CA ARG A 1167 13.37 8.08 -14.54
C ARG A 1167 14.42 7.00 -14.37
N SER A 1168 15.54 7.17 -15.08
CA SER A 1168 16.72 6.33 -14.96
C SER A 1168 17.53 6.64 -13.70
N SER A 1169 17.59 7.89 -13.26
CA SER A 1169 18.65 8.35 -12.36
C SER A 1169 18.37 8.20 -10.86
N LEU A 1170 17.12 8.01 -10.42
CA LEU A 1170 16.85 7.90 -8.98
C LEU A 1170 17.46 6.65 -8.34
N LEU A 1171 17.81 5.64 -9.14
CA LEU A 1171 18.51 4.43 -8.71
C LEU A 1171 19.57 3.90 -9.71
N GLN A 1172 19.77 4.52 -10.87
CA GLN A 1172 21.01 4.40 -11.64
C GLN A 1172 21.77 5.72 -11.53
N LEU A 1173 22.54 5.87 -10.47
CA LEU A 1173 23.55 6.91 -10.40
C LEU A 1173 24.68 6.49 -11.35
N GLU A 1174 24.91 7.30 -12.39
CA GLU A 1174 26.15 7.22 -13.14
C GLU A 1174 27.30 7.73 -12.23
N PRO A 1175 28.48 7.09 -12.29
CA PRO A 1175 29.66 7.50 -11.54
C PRO A 1175 30.18 8.90 -11.90
#